data_AF-A0A7X6CWX7-F1
#
_entry.id   AF-A0A7X6CWX7-F1
#
_cell.length_a   1.000
_cell.length_b   1.000
_cell.length_c   1.000
_cell.angle_alpha   90.00
_cell.angle_beta   90.00
_cell.angle_gamma   90.00
#
_symmetry.space_group_name_H-M   'P 1'
#
loop_
_entity.id
_entity.type
_entity.pdbx_description
1 polymer ?
#
loop_
_entity_poly.entity_id
_entity_poly.type
_entity_poly.pdbx_seq_one_letter_code
_entity_poly.pdbx_strand_id
1 'polypeptide(L)'
;MLALTVAAWHESNVLGDVVDNIIESTDYPRSMFHIFLGVYPNDPDTIAVAEDLARRHENVHVIINNLPGPTSKAQNINHVIREIRAYEKKRHWQFASLTIHDSEDVVHPLELRVTNYLLEQHDVLQFPVFPLMEMPRFGNYFRTMTTGTYADEFSENHFSTMVSRYMAGAFVPSAGTGFALSRKALASFGEADVLPSNSLTEDYRLSLTLYEKGMQVYYVLESVPRINDRGKLVWDYVTTRSKFPKTFKTAVRQKTRWIYGITMQSVRFREIFSIKGLHLAGRYSLYRDMKAKVGNLLSMVGYPVLIYFLISLFLPLQPIYPKGSLSWYLSFAVTVMMIQRQLFRSVSIYHVYGMRSVFFACLLPPLFPLRLIWGNIINMVATVHAYRQKITARQTRAKLRTYQKTHRLKAQAQVVVAAPVNTVALNIGSCQTAAPPLPVQQALAGSGGSANSTTTAAKPVAWAKTDHEFLSKPVLRRYQRTLGDTLLEWGFISADNLAYNIKEAQKKNEKLGHYLRRQNLIDEQVLLLALAHVKHIPYVRPYSLSHYNLESLAGLFDEQLLRELLVLPLLHYKQVCMIAVCDDSAEQAKTELEATSGQVIKLAFTTRQAILNGLDRIFGGQNRRSAAEQDLEPLPAGDGQSDLAERLVASGRISCEQAVWFINYIGFEGMSQDQVLEKMGFVISPADSDAATG
;
A
#
# COMPACT_ATOMS: atom_id res chain seq x y z
N MET A 1 -12.24 10.13 -1.18
CA MET A 1 -11.23 9.63 -2.16
C MET A 1 -9.97 9.18 -1.43
N LEU A 2 -9.24 8.18 -1.95
CA LEU A 2 -7.97 7.69 -1.40
C LEU A 2 -6.82 7.80 -2.41
N ALA A 3 -5.59 8.03 -1.93
CA ALA A 3 -4.39 8.01 -2.75
C ALA A 3 -3.50 6.81 -2.40
N LEU A 4 -2.93 6.17 -3.40
CA LEU A 4 -1.87 5.17 -3.27
C LEU A 4 -0.62 5.71 -3.96
N THR A 5 0.55 5.46 -3.37
CA THR A 5 1.83 5.76 -4.02
C THR A 5 2.65 4.49 -4.16
N VAL A 6 3.19 4.31 -5.37
CA VAL A 6 4.14 3.26 -5.70
C VAL A 6 5.38 3.94 -6.25
N ALA A 7 6.50 3.78 -5.57
CA ALA A 7 7.78 4.31 -6.02
C ALA A 7 8.53 3.23 -6.82
N ALA A 8 9.00 3.58 -8.02
CA ALA A 8 9.55 2.63 -8.96
C ALA A 8 10.92 3.02 -9.53
N TRP A 9 11.86 2.05 -9.56
CA TRP A 9 13.19 2.21 -10.13
C TRP A 9 13.70 0.88 -10.71
N HIS A 10 13.87 0.84 -12.04
CA HIS A 10 14.20 -0.35 -12.85
C HIS A 10 13.22 -1.50 -12.65
N GLU A 11 11.93 -1.22 -12.84
CA GLU A 11 10.82 -2.12 -12.52
C GLU A 11 9.85 -2.33 -13.68
N SER A 12 10.28 -2.00 -14.90
CA SER A 12 9.52 -2.25 -16.14
C SER A 12 8.94 -3.68 -16.23
N ASN A 13 9.64 -4.67 -15.66
CA ASN A 13 9.23 -6.07 -15.68
C ASN A 13 8.08 -6.45 -14.72
N VAL A 14 7.76 -5.62 -13.72
CA VAL A 14 6.77 -5.95 -12.67
C VAL A 14 5.70 -4.90 -12.49
N LEU A 15 6.02 -3.62 -12.74
CA LEU A 15 5.13 -2.48 -12.44
C LEU A 15 3.76 -2.61 -13.12
N GLY A 16 3.75 -3.02 -14.39
CA GLY A 16 2.53 -3.24 -15.17
C GLY A 16 1.56 -4.21 -14.49
N ASP A 17 2.03 -5.44 -14.25
CA ASP A 17 1.21 -6.50 -13.66
C ASP A 17 0.75 -6.16 -12.23
N VAL A 18 1.57 -5.45 -11.45
CA VAL A 18 1.24 -5.06 -10.08
C VAL A 18 0.11 -4.04 -10.06
N VAL A 19 0.22 -2.97 -10.87
CA VAL A 19 -0.80 -1.92 -10.92
C VAL A 19 -2.11 -2.44 -11.51
N ASP A 20 -2.03 -3.26 -12.57
CA ASP A 20 -3.20 -3.93 -13.14
C ASP A 20 -3.89 -4.81 -12.09
N ASN A 21 -3.13 -5.60 -11.34
CA ASN A 21 -3.69 -6.41 -10.26
C ASN A 21 -4.33 -5.56 -9.15
N ILE A 22 -3.73 -4.44 -8.75
CA ILE A 22 -4.35 -3.54 -7.75
C ILE A 22 -5.70 -3.05 -8.27
N ILE A 23 -5.79 -2.58 -9.52
CA ILE A 23 -7.03 -2.03 -10.09
C ILE A 23 -8.10 -3.12 -10.32
N GLU A 24 -7.69 -4.32 -10.69
CA GLU A 24 -8.60 -5.45 -10.94
C GLU A 24 -9.10 -6.15 -9.68
N SER A 25 -8.31 -6.14 -8.59
CA SER A 25 -8.62 -6.91 -7.38
C SER A 25 -9.13 -6.08 -6.21
N THR A 26 -8.87 -4.77 -6.19
CA THR A 26 -9.23 -3.90 -5.06
C THR A 26 -10.74 -3.71 -4.99
N ASP A 27 -11.30 -4.09 -3.85
CA ASP A 27 -12.69 -3.81 -3.49
C ASP A 27 -12.84 -2.36 -3.01
N TYR A 28 -12.79 -1.45 -3.97
CA TYR A 28 -13.06 -0.04 -3.78
C TYR A 28 -13.47 0.58 -5.11
N PRO A 29 -14.35 1.60 -5.14
CA PRO A 29 -14.78 2.18 -6.41
C PRO A 29 -13.60 2.79 -7.16
N ARG A 30 -13.40 2.42 -8.44
CA ARG A 30 -12.26 2.84 -9.25
C ARG A 30 -12.12 4.35 -9.38
N SER A 31 -13.24 5.05 -9.41
CA SER A 31 -13.30 6.51 -9.43
C SER A 31 -13.08 7.18 -8.07
N MET A 32 -12.91 6.41 -6.99
CA MET A 32 -12.70 6.91 -5.63
C MET A 32 -11.30 6.66 -5.07
N PHE A 33 -10.41 6.02 -5.83
CA PHE A 33 -8.99 5.91 -5.48
C PHE A 33 -8.08 6.22 -6.67
N HIS A 34 -6.89 6.75 -6.38
CA HIS A 34 -5.91 7.13 -7.39
C HIS A 34 -4.53 6.58 -7.06
N ILE A 35 -3.82 6.08 -8.06
CA ILE A 35 -2.46 5.51 -7.93
C ILE A 35 -1.46 6.49 -8.52
N PHE A 36 -0.49 6.91 -7.72
CA PHE A 36 0.58 7.83 -8.09
C PHE A 36 1.90 7.08 -8.22
N LEU A 37 2.42 6.99 -9.45
CA LEU A 37 3.63 6.26 -9.81
C LEU A 37 4.85 7.18 -9.81
N GLY A 38 5.72 7.05 -8.82
CA GLY A 38 6.95 7.84 -8.71
C GLY A 38 8.11 7.18 -9.47
N VAL A 39 8.41 7.66 -10.68
CA VAL A 39 9.48 7.14 -11.57
C VAL A 39 10.63 8.13 -11.70
N TYR A 40 11.74 7.73 -12.34
CA TYR A 40 12.93 8.58 -12.51
C TYR A 40 13.20 8.90 -13.98
N PRO A 41 13.73 10.10 -14.29
CA PRO A 41 13.93 10.57 -15.66
C PRO A 41 14.97 9.78 -16.46
N ASN A 42 15.87 9.05 -15.79
CA ASN A 42 16.92 8.23 -16.40
C ASN A 42 16.58 6.72 -16.42
N ASP A 43 15.30 6.37 -16.32
CA ASP A 43 14.78 5.00 -16.44
C ASP A 43 13.66 4.92 -17.49
N PRO A 44 14.00 5.05 -18.79
CA PRO A 44 13.03 5.17 -19.87
C PRO A 44 12.12 3.94 -19.98
N ASP A 45 12.63 2.75 -19.66
CA ASP A 45 11.86 1.49 -19.74
C ASP A 45 10.70 1.48 -18.73
N THR A 46 10.97 1.89 -17.49
CA THR A 46 9.92 1.97 -16.45
C THR A 46 8.95 3.12 -16.74
N ILE A 47 9.44 4.25 -17.28
CA ILE A 47 8.57 5.36 -17.70
C ILE A 47 7.59 4.89 -18.77
N ALA A 48 8.05 4.17 -19.80
CA ALA A 48 7.19 3.68 -20.87
C ALA A 48 6.05 2.79 -20.36
N VAL A 49 6.33 1.91 -19.39
CA VAL A 49 5.32 1.08 -18.73
C VAL A 49 4.35 1.91 -17.88
N ALA A 50 4.86 2.90 -17.13
CA ALA A 50 4.04 3.78 -16.31
C ALA A 50 3.09 4.65 -17.16
N GLU A 51 3.58 5.18 -18.29
CA GLU A 51 2.77 5.95 -19.24
C GLU A 51 1.72 5.08 -19.94
N ASP A 52 2.05 3.83 -20.26
CA ASP A 52 1.06 2.87 -20.77
C ASP A 52 -0.06 2.59 -19.75
N LEU A 53 0.30 2.41 -18.48
CA LEU A 53 -0.68 2.27 -17.40
C LEU A 53 -1.59 3.50 -17.28
N ALA A 54 -1.03 4.70 -17.34
CA ALA A 54 -1.81 5.94 -17.29
C ALA A 54 -2.70 6.16 -18.52
N ARG A 55 -2.32 5.63 -19.70
CA ARG A 55 -3.18 5.62 -20.88
C ARG A 55 -4.36 4.65 -20.73
N ARG A 56 -4.14 3.50 -20.09
CA ARG A 56 -5.16 2.45 -19.91
C ARG A 56 -6.11 2.72 -18.74
N HIS A 57 -5.65 3.42 -17.71
CA HIS A 57 -6.38 3.63 -16.46
C HIS A 57 -6.42 5.11 -16.06
N GLU A 58 -7.62 5.70 -16.07
CA GLU A 58 -7.84 7.13 -15.75
C GLU A 58 -7.42 7.52 -14.32
N ASN A 59 -7.35 6.54 -13.42
CA ASN A 59 -6.99 6.73 -12.03
C ASN A 59 -5.49 6.53 -11.73
N VAL A 60 -4.66 6.31 -12.75
CA VAL A 60 -3.19 6.19 -12.63
C VAL A 60 -2.52 7.48 -13.09
N HIS A 61 -1.63 8.02 -12.25
CA HIS A 61 -0.89 9.26 -12.52
C HIS A 61 0.62 9.00 -12.44
N VAL A 62 1.34 9.34 -13.50
CA VAL A 62 2.81 9.23 -13.54
C VAL A 62 3.45 10.51 -13.04
N ILE A 63 4.37 10.39 -12.08
CA ILE A 63 5.17 11.47 -11.53
C ILE A 63 6.63 11.17 -11.80
N ILE A 64 7.23 11.94 -12.72
CA ILE A 64 8.66 11.86 -13.00
C ILE A 64 9.41 12.70 -11.97
N ASN A 65 10.39 12.10 -11.31
CA ASN A 65 11.22 12.76 -10.30
C ASN A 65 12.06 13.88 -10.93
N ASN A 66 12.30 14.95 -10.17
CA ASN A 66 13.15 16.06 -10.60
C ASN A 66 14.66 15.73 -10.56
N LEU A 67 15.05 14.64 -9.91
CA LEU A 67 16.43 14.17 -9.83
C LEU A 67 16.60 12.84 -10.59
N PRO A 68 17.74 12.61 -11.25
CA PRO A 68 18.06 11.29 -11.79
C PRO A 68 18.28 10.28 -10.66
N GLY A 69 17.79 9.07 -10.88
CA GLY A 69 17.97 7.94 -9.99
C GLY A 69 19.37 7.31 -10.08
N PRO A 70 19.75 6.45 -9.12
CA PRO A 70 19.00 6.18 -7.90
C PRO A 70 19.23 7.27 -6.84
N THR A 71 18.16 7.88 -6.35
CA THR A 71 18.17 8.60 -5.06
C THR A 71 17.79 7.61 -3.94
N SER A 72 17.10 8.04 -2.89
CA SER A 72 16.49 7.15 -1.88
C SER A 72 14.98 7.01 -2.14
N LYS A 73 14.38 5.86 -1.79
CA LYS A 73 12.92 5.66 -1.83
C LYS A 73 12.18 6.78 -1.08
N ALA A 74 12.67 7.16 0.10
CA ALA A 74 12.18 8.33 0.86
C ALA A 74 12.09 9.62 0.03
N GLN A 75 13.16 9.97 -0.71
CA GLN A 75 13.18 11.18 -1.53
C GLN A 75 12.15 11.11 -2.66
N ASN A 76 12.02 9.96 -3.33
CA ASN A 76 11.04 9.76 -4.39
C ASN A 76 9.61 9.91 -3.84
N ILE A 77 9.29 9.24 -2.73
CA ILE A 77 7.96 9.34 -2.12
C ILE A 77 7.66 10.77 -1.65
N ASN A 78 8.62 11.47 -1.04
CA ASN A 78 8.41 12.88 -0.67
C ASN A 78 8.15 13.78 -1.89
N HIS A 79 8.80 13.51 -3.02
CA HIS A 79 8.52 14.19 -4.27
C HIS A 79 7.09 13.91 -4.74
N VAL A 80 6.67 12.64 -4.74
CA VAL A 80 5.29 12.25 -5.05
C VAL A 80 4.28 12.91 -4.12
N ILE A 81 4.54 12.99 -2.81
CA ILE A 81 3.66 13.67 -1.84
C ILE A 81 3.46 15.15 -2.21
N ARG A 82 4.54 15.86 -2.60
CA ARG A 82 4.44 17.27 -3.03
C ARG A 82 3.60 17.41 -4.29
N GLU A 83 3.80 16.53 -5.27
CA GLU A 83 3.03 16.52 -6.51
C GLU A 83 1.56 16.16 -6.26
N ILE A 84 1.25 15.25 -5.33
CA ILE A 84 -0.12 14.96 -4.90
C ILE A 84 -0.78 16.22 -4.32
N ARG A 85 -0.09 16.98 -3.47
CA ARG A 85 -0.64 18.25 -2.95
C ARG A 85 -0.89 19.28 -4.04
N ALA A 86 -0.02 19.36 -5.04
CA ALA A 86 -0.23 20.22 -6.22
C ALA A 86 -1.43 19.74 -7.05
N TYR A 87 -1.58 18.43 -7.21
CA TYR A 87 -2.68 17.78 -7.90
C TYR A 87 -4.03 18.05 -7.21
N GLU A 88 -4.08 17.92 -5.88
CA GLU A 88 -5.23 18.27 -5.04
C GLU A 88 -5.67 19.71 -5.25
N LYS A 89 -4.72 20.67 -5.23
CA LYS A 89 -5.01 22.09 -5.48
C LYS A 89 -5.56 22.31 -6.90
N LYS A 90 -4.93 21.72 -7.91
CA LYS A 90 -5.32 21.85 -9.32
C LYS A 90 -6.71 21.29 -9.61
N ARG A 91 -7.05 20.16 -9.00
CA ARG A 91 -8.35 19.49 -9.18
C ARG A 91 -9.40 19.90 -8.15
N HIS A 92 -9.05 20.77 -7.19
CA HIS A 92 -9.89 21.05 -6.01
C HIS A 92 -10.35 19.76 -5.32
N TRP A 93 -9.45 18.80 -5.18
CA TRP A 93 -9.71 17.52 -4.52
C TRP A 93 -9.01 17.45 -3.18
N GLN A 94 -9.47 16.52 -2.36
CA GLN A 94 -8.91 16.18 -1.07
C GLN A 94 -8.92 14.67 -0.89
N PHE A 95 -7.73 14.07 -0.92
CA PHE A 95 -7.54 12.68 -0.52
C PHE A 95 -7.65 12.56 1.00
N ALA A 96 -8.42 11.57 1.47
CA ALA A 96 -8.54 11.26 2.90
C ALA A 96 -7.25 10.63 3.46
N SER A 97 -6.48 9.94 2.60
CA SER A 97 -5.20 9.34 2.97
C SER A 97 -4.26 9.14 1.80
N LEU A 98 -3.01 8.84 2.14
CA LEU A 98 -1.99 8.29 1.27
C LEU A 98 -1.51 6.94 1.80
N THR A 99 -1.65 5.88 1.00
CA THR A 99 -1.09 4.56 1.28
C THR A 99 0.17 4.32 0.47
N ILE A 100 1.25 3.93 1.13
CA ILE A 100 2.56 3.64 0.51
C ILE A 100 2.66 2.14 0.25
N HIS A 101 2.97 1.76 -0.99
CA HIS A 101 3.24 0.38 -1.41
C HIS A 101 4.57 0.24 -2.14
N ASP A 102 5.15 -0.96 -2.04
CA ASP A 102 6.22 -1.37 -2.93
C ASP A 102 5.69 -1.89 -4.26
N SER A 103 6.50 -1.73 -5.30
CA SER A 103 6.21 -2.08 -6.70
C SER A 103 6.06 -3.57 -6.99
N GLU A 104 6.35 -4.43 -6.02
CA GLU A 104 6.33 -5.89 -6.17
C GLU A 104 5.26 -6.56 -5.30
N ASP A 105 4.46 -5.76 -4.60
CA ASP A 105 3.52 -6.25 -3.61
C ASP A 105 2.18 -6.66 -4.20
N VAL A 106 1.60 -7.69 -3.59
CA VAL A 106 0.22 -8.11 -3.82
C VAL A 106 -0.64 -7.53 -2.69
N VAL A 107 -1.36 -6.47 -3.03
CA VAL A 107 -2.31 -5.77 -2.16
C VAL A 107 -3.55 -6.63 -1.93
N HIS A 108 -4.06 -6.67 -0.70
CA HIS A 108 -5.29 -7.39 -0.41
C HIS A 108 -6.51 -6.62 -0.94
N PRO A 109 -7.51 -7.28 -1.56
CA PRO A 109 -8.70 -6.62 -2.11
C PRO A 109 -9.37 -5.61 -1.17
N LEU A 110 -9.52 -5.98 0.09
CA LEU A 110 -10.22 -5.16 1.10
C LEU A 110 -9.37 -4.05 1.73
N GLU A 111 -8.10 -3.89 1.34
CA GLU A 111 -7.17 -2.98 2.03
C GLU A 111 -7.66 -1.53 2.01
N LEU A 112 -8.14 -1.03 0.86
CA LEU A 112 -8.65 0.34 0.75
C LEU A 112 -9.95 0.55 1.53
N ARG A 113 -10.83 -0.45 1.55
CA ARG A 113 -12.09 -0.39 2.31
C ARG A 113 -11.83 -0.35 3.81
N VAL A 114 -10.92 -1.21 4.30
CA VAL A 114 -10.47 -1.21 5.69
C VAL A 114 -9.75 0.09 6.03
N THR A 115 -8.94 0.61 5.12
CA THR A 115 -8.29 1.92 5.27
C THR A 115 -9.33 3.02 5.44
N ASN A 116 -10.32 3.11 4.55
CA ASN A 116 -11.38 4.11 4.60
C ASN A 116 -12.14 4.07 5.95
N TYR A 117 -12.47 2.87 6.43
CA TYR A 117 -13.18 2.69 7.69
C TYR A 117 -12.33 3.05 8.92
N LEU A 118 -11.09 2.56 9.01
CA LEU A 118 -10.26 2.73 10.20
C LEU A 118 -9.67 4.15 10.34
N LEU A 119 -9.56 4.90 9.25
CA LEU A 119 -9.02 6.27 9.27
C LEU A 119 -9.93 7.27 10.01
N GLU A 120 -11.21 6.94 10.22
CA GLU A 120 -12.10 7.76 11.05
C GLU A 120 -11.66 7.75 12.53
N GLN A 121 -11.01 6.66 12.97
CA GLN A 121 -10.62 6.45 14.37
C GLN A 121 -9.10 6.52 14.59
N HIS A 122 -8.31 6.30 13.54
CA HIS A 122 -6.86 6.16 13.61
C HIS A 122 -6.15 6.99 12.54
N ASP A 123 -5.22 7.84 12.96
CA ASP A 123 -4.50 8.74 12.04
C ASP A 123 -3.51 7.99 11.10
N VAL A 124 -3.04 6.81 11.51
CA VAL A 124 -1.98 6.05 10.83
C VAL A 124 -2.22 4.55 10.96
N LEU A 125 -2.15 3.83 9.84
CA LEU A 125 -2.37 2.39 9.77
C LEU A 125 -1.12 1.67 9.23
N GLN A 126 -0.80 0.52 9.81
CA GLN A 126 0.18 -0.43 9.25
C GLN A 126 -0.48 -1.79 9.05
N PHE A 127 -0.55 -2.23 7.80
CA PHE A 127 -1.00 -3.57 7.45
C PHE A 127 0.14 -4.59 7.67
N PRO A 128 -0.18 -5.84 8.07
CA PRO A 128 0.79 -6.91 8.14
C PRO A 128 1.44 -7.16 6.78
N VAL A 129 2.70 -7.60 6.78
CA VAL A 129 3.38 -8.09 5.58
C VAL A 129 3.64 -9.57 5.75
N PHE A 130 3.09 -10.40 4.86
CA PHE A 130 3.33 -11.84 4.87
C PHE A 130 4.02 -12.32 3.57
N PRO A 131 5.14 -13.03 3.68
CA PRO A 131 5.84 -13.60 2.52
C PRO A 131 4.97 -14.52 1.65
N LEU A 132 5.07 -14.34 0.34
CA LEU A 132 4.59 -15.29 -0.66
C LEU A 132 5.60 -16.44 -0.79
N MET A 133 5.17 -17.64 -0.42
CA MET A 133 5.99 -18.83 -0.52
C MET A 133 5.24 -20.02 -1.12
N GLU A 134 5.99 -20.89 -1.80
CA GLU A 134 5.48 -22.19 -2.17
C GLU A 134 5.24 -23.04 -0.91
N MET A 135 4.12 -23.76 -0.88
CA MET A 135 3.82 -24.64 0.25
C MET A 135 4.90 -25.73 0.39
N PRO A 136 5.45 -25.95 1.60
CA PRO A 136 6.62 -26.78 1.78
C PRO A 136 6.27 -28.26 1.63
N ARG A 137 7.14 -28.99 0.93
CA ARG A 137 7.09 -30.44 0.70
C ARG A 137 8.51 -30.98 0.84
N PHE A 138 8.66 -32.27 1.08
CA PHE A 138 9.98 -32.89 1.18
C PHE A 138 10.86 -32.58 -0.05
N GLY A 139 10.31 -32.67 -1.26
CA GLY A 139 11.05 -32.42 -2.50
C GLY A 139 11.49 -30.96 -2.75
N ASN A 140 10.84 -29.95 -2.14
CA ASN A 140 11.21 -28.54 -2.32
C ASN A 140 11.77 -27.88 -1.05
N TYR A 141 11.92 -28.63 0.06
CA TYR A 141 12.30 -28.08 1.36
C TYR A 141 13.65 -27.35 1.33
N PHE A 142 14.71 -27.99 0.83
CA PHE A 142 16.04 -27.37 0.76
C PHE A 142 16.10 -26.22 -0.24
N ARG A 143 15.37 -26.32 -1.36
CA ARG A 143 15.26 -25.25 -2.36
C ARG A 143 14.61 -23.99 -1.79
N THR A 144 13.57 -24.17 -0.96
CA THR A 144 12.79 -23.09 -0.35
C THR A 144 13.31 -22.68 1.03
N MET A 145 14.43 -23.23 1.49
CA MET A 145 14.93 -23.06 2.85
C MET A 145 15.15 -21.59 3.20
N THR A 146 15.76 -20.81 2.31
CA THR A 146 16.01 -19.37 2.54
C THR A 146 14.71 -18.58 2.58
N THR A 147 13.83 -18.72 1.58
CA THR A 147 12.52 -18.04 1.56
C THR A 147 11.66 -18.43 2.76
N GLY A 148 11.73 -19.70 3.18
CA GLY A 148 11.04 -20.20 4.37
C GLY A 148 11.48 -19.50 5.66
N THR A 149 12.75 -19.06 5.78
CA THR A 149 13.17 -18.28 6.96
C THR A 149 12.43 -16.96 7.07
N TYR A 150 12.15 -16.29 5.95
CA TYR A 150 11.35 -15.07 5.94
C TYR A 150 9.91 -15.35 6.37
N ALA A 151 9.29 -16.39 5.83
CA ALA A 151 7.92 -16.77 6.19
C ALA A 151 7.78 -17.02 7.70
N ASP A 152 8.70 -17.77 8.29
CA ASP A 152 8.71 -18.06 9.71
C ASP A 152 8.90 -16.79 10.55
N GLU A 153 9.92 -15.98 10.23
CA GLU A 153 10.27 -14.76 10.96
C GLU A 153 9.18 -13.69 10.84
N PHE A 154 8.62 -13.50 9.65
CA PHE A 154 7.55 -12.53 9.41
C PHE A 154 6.24 -12.99 10.04
N SER A 155 5.91 -14.29 10.02
CA SER A 155 4.74 -14.79 10.77
C SER A 155 4.88 -14.43 12.25
N GLU A 156 6.02 -14.76 12.87
CA GLU A 156 6.25 -14.47 14.30
C GLU A 156 6.26 -12.95 14.59
N ASN A 157 6.84 -12.16 13.69
CA ASN A 157 6.93 -10.72 13.86
C ASN A 157 5.56 -10.03 13.67
N HIS A 158 4.92 -10.25 12.53
CA HIS A 158 3.69 -9.58 12.14
C HIS A 158 2.44 -10.15 12.82
N PHE A 159 2.38 -11.45 13.12
CA PHE A 159 1.20 -12.01 13.78
C PHE A 159 1.22 -11.78 15.29
N SER A 160 2.37 -11.98 15.94
CA SER A 160 2.46 -11.92 17.40
C SER A 160 3.14 -10.66 17.91
N THR A 161 4.30 -10.32 17.34
CA THR A 161 5.19 -9.33 17.94
C THR A 161 4.68 -7.90 17.77
N MET A 162 4.17 -7.55 16.58
CA MET A 162 3.62 -6.22 16.30
C MET A 162 2.32 -5.98 17.05
N VAL A 163 1.44 -6.98 17.13
CA VAL A 163 0.22 -6.94 17.96
C VAL A 163 0.57 -6.69 19.42
N SER A 164 1.52 -7.44 19.97
CA SER A 164 1.97 -7.25 21.36
C SER A 164 2.54 -5.85 21.61
N ARG A 165 3.23 -5.26 20.63
CA ARG A 165 3.72 -3.88 20.72
C ARG A 165 2.57 -2.88 20.75
N TYR A 166 1.66 -3.00 19.78
CA TYR A 166 0.50 -2.14 19.67
C TYR A 166 -0.34 -2.16 20.97
N MET A 167 -0.69 -3.35 21.45
CA MET A 167 -1.45 -3.55 22.69
C MET A 167 -0.76 -3.01 23.94
N ALA A 168 0.58 -3.01 23.96
CA ALA A 168 1.35 -2.46 25.08
C ALA A 168 1.54 -0.93 25.02
N GLY A 169 0.88 -0.24 24.08
CA GLY A 169 1.08 1.20 23.84
C GLY A 169 2.49 1.53 23.34
N ALA A 170 3.22 0.53 22.86
CA ALA A 170 4.57 0.69 22.36
C ALA A 170 4.56 1.18 20.91
N PHE A 171 5.70 1.76 20.54
CA PHE A 171 5.99 2.12 19.17
C PHE A 171 5.88 0.91 18.20
N VAL A 172 5.07 1.06 17.16
CA VAL A 172 4.94 0.09 16.04
C VAL A 172 5.69 0.64 14.82
N PRO A 173 6.74 -0.05 14.34
CA PRO A 173 7.46 0.38 13.16
C PRO A 173 6.69 0.08 11.87
N SER A 174 6.79 0.99 10.90
CA SER A 174 6.36 0.72 9.54
C SER A 174 7.27 -0.31 8.86
N ALA A 175 6.66 -1.15 8.02
CA ALA A 175 7.36 -2.13 7.18
C ALA A 175 7.83 -1.55 5.83
N GLY A 176 7.53 -0.28 5.55
CA GLY A 176 7.86 0.38 4.28
C GLY A 176 6.88 0.11 3.13
N THR A 177 5.85 -0.70 3.40
CA THR A 177 4.74 -1.00 2.50
C THR A 177 3.48 -1.27 3.32
N GLY A 178 2.30 -1.20 2.70
CA GLY A 178 1.01 -1.32 3.40
C GLY A 178 0.89 -0.31 4.54
N PHE A 179 1.38 0.92 4.33
CA PHE A 179 1.41 1.95 5.35
C PHE A 179 0.56 3.16 4.94
N ALA A 180 -0.55 3.38 5.64
CA ALA A 180 -1.51 4.43 5.33
C ALA A 180 -1.40 5.59 6.29
N LEU A 181 -1.32 6.80 5.74
CA LEU A 181 -1.29 8.07 6.46
C LEU A 181 -2.57 8.84 6.18
N SER A 182 -3.33 9.19 7.22
CA SER A 182 -4.44 10.12 7.09
C SER A 182 -3.98 11.49 6.58
N ARG A 183 -4.91 12.26 6.02
CA ARG A 183 -4.74 13.68 5.74
C ARG A 183 -4.20 14.44 6.95
N LYS A 184 -4.74 14.18 8.15
CA LYS A 184 -4.29 14.81 9.40
C LYS A 184 -2.82 14.47 9.71
N ALA A 185 -2.43 13.21 9.53
CA ALA A 185 -1.04 12.80 9.71
C ALA A 185 -0.10 13.50 8.72
N LEU A 186 -0.48 13.56 7.43
CA LEU A 186 0.29 14.26 6.39
C LEU A 186 0.40 15.77 6.65
N ALA A 187 -0.69 16.41 7.09
CA ALA A 187 -0.73 17.83 7.42
C ALA A 187 0.17 18.18 8.61
N SER A 188 0.38 17.25 9.55
CA SER A 188 1.24 17.45 10.72
C SER A 188 2.73 17.70 10.38
N PHE A 189 3.14 17.41 9.15
CA PHE A 189 4.49 17.68 8.65
C PHE A 189 4.61 19.06 7.96
N GLY A 190 3.50 19.73 7.65
CA GLY A 190 3.52 20.97 6.86
C GLY A 190 4.28 20.74 5.54
N GLU A 191 5.19 21.66 5.19
CA GLU A 191 6.06 21.55 4.01
C GLU A 191 7.32 20.70 4.22
N ALA A 192 7.54 20.14 5.41
CA ALA A 192 8.68 19.27 5.66
C ALA A 192 8.53 17.91 4.97
N ASP A 193 9.66 17.29 4.65
CA ASP A 193 9.73 15.91 4.17
C ASP A 193 9.08 14.96 5.19
N VAL A 194 8.14 14.12 4.72
CA VAL A 194 7.46 13.11 5.55
C VAL A 194 8.43 11.97 5.88
N LEU A 195 9.13 11.46 4.87
CA LEU A 195 10.15 10.42 5.04
C LEU A 195 11.55 11.05 5.15
N PRO A 196 12.39 10.66 6.12
CA PRO A 196 13.73 11.21 6.22
C PRO A 196 14.65 10.64 5.13
N SER A 197 15.02 11.50 4.17
CA SER A 197 15.84 11.18 2.99
C SER A 197 17.29 10.73 3.28
N ASN A 198 17.75 10.81 4.53
CA ASN A 198 19.13 10.49 4.95
C ASN A 198 19.26 9.15 5.74
N SER A 199 18.22 8.33 5.75
CA SER A 199 18.16 7.04 6.47
C SER A 199 18.03 5.86 5.51
N LEU A 200 18.61 4.70 5.83
CA LEU A 200 18.33 3.42 5.14
C LEU A 200 17.06 2.74 5.65
N THR A 201 16.47 3.28 6.72
CA THR A 201 15.21 2.83 7.33
C THR A 201 14.39 4.08 7.62
N GLU A 202 14.03 4.75 6.53
CA GLU A 202 13.15 5.90 6.49
C GLU A 202 11.81 5.60 7.17
N ASP A 203 11.26 4.41 6.96
CA ASP A 203 9.94 3.99 7.44
C ASP A 203 9.91 3.86 8.97
N TYR A 204 10.95 3.25 9.54
CA TYR A 204 11.13 3.14 10.99
C TYR A 204 11.21 4.52 11.64
N ARG A 205 11.92 5.45 11.01
CA ARG A 205 12.10 6.80 11.54
C ARG A 205 10.83 7.66 11.37
N LEU A 206 10.11 7.52 10.25
CA LEU A 206 8.79 8.14 10.07
C LEU A 206 7.85 7.72 11.20
N SER A 207 7.75 6.42 11.44
CA SER A 207 6.87 5.88 12.47
C SER A 207 7.23 6.44 13.86
N LEU A 208 8.53 6.57 14.16
CA LEU A 208 9.00 7.12 15.44
C LEU A 208 8.65 8.61 15.56
N THR A 209 8.79 9.38 14.48
CA THR A 209 8.39 10.80 14.43
C THR A 209 6.88 10.96 14.64
N LEU A 210 6.05 10.08 14.07
CA LEU A 210 4.60 10.07 14.28
C LEU A 210 4.26 9.79 15.75
N TYR A 211 4.93 8.82 16.36
CA TYR A 211 4.78 8.53 17.78
C TYR A 211 5.19 9.72 18.67
N GLU A 212 6.29 10.40 18.35
CA GLU A 212 6.74 11.63 19.04
C GLU A 212 5.72 12.79 18.91
N LYS A 213 4.93 12.80 17.82
CA LYS A 213 3.80 13.73 17.59
C LYS A 213 2.50 13.29 18.27
N GLY A 214 2.51 12.18 19.02
CA GLY A 214 1.33 11.64 19.70
C GLY A 214 0.39 10.82 18.80
N MET A 215 0.81 10.49 17.57
CA MET A 215 0.04 9.62 16.67
C MET A 215 0.55 8.19 16.79
N GLN A 216 -0.25 7.34 17.43
CA GLN A 216 0.04 5.92 17.50
C GLN A 216 -0.33 5.23 16.19
N VAL A 217 0.57 4.39 15.68
CA VAL A 217 0.31 3.54 14.51
C VAL A 217 -0.61 2.40 14.92
N TYR A 218 -1.79 2.32 14.30
CA TYR A 218 -2.71 1.20 14.46
C TYR A 218 -2.25 0.02 13.61
N TYR A 219 -2.13 -1.17 14.22
CA TYR A 219 -1.68 -2.37 13.54
C TYR A 219 -2.87 -3.22 13.08
N VAL A 220 -3.11 -3.27 11.76
CA VAL A 220 -4.34 -3.80 11.16
C VAL A 220 -4.27 -5.33 10.98
N LEU A 221 -4.33 -6.09 12.06
CA LEU A 221 -4.41 -7.56 11.97
C LEU A 221 -5.87 -8.04 11.89
N GLU A 222 -6.55 -7.68 10.80
CA GLU A 222 -7.92 -8.12 10.53
C GLU A 222 -7.94 -9.33 9.58
N SER A 223 -8.98 -10.17 9.70
CA SER A 223 -9.17 -11.32 8.82
C SER A 223 -10.62 -11.47 8.37
N VAL A 224 -10.79 -12.00 7.16
CA VAL A 224 -12.10 -12.26 6.57
C VAL A 224 -12.27 -13.75 6.24
N PRO A 225 -13.49 -14.29 6.38
CA PRO A 225 -13.74 -15.67 6.05
C PRO A 225 -13.70 -15.90 4.53
N ARG A 226 -13.27 -17.10 4.15
CA ARG A 226 -13.18 -17.54 2.76
C ARG A 226 -13.35 -19.05 2.64
N ILE A 227 -13.97 -19.50 1.55
CA ILE A 227 -13.97 -20.92 1.18
C ILE A 227 -12.83 -21.16 0.20
N ASN A 228 -11.89 -22.04 0.57
CA ASN A 228 -10.81 -22.41 -0.34
C ASN A 228 -11.28 -23.36 -1.45
N ASP A 229 -10.41 -23.64 -2.43
CA ASP A 229 -10.65 -24.57 -3.55
C ASP A 229 -11.11 -25.99 -3.11
N ARG A 230 -10.92 -26.36 -1.84
CA ARG A 230 -11.32 -27.66 -1.27
C ARG A 230 -12.66 -27.61 -0.54
N GLY A 231 -13.35 -26.48 -0.55
CA GLY A 231 -14.61 -26.29 0.17
C GLY A 231 -14.45 -26.15 1.68
N LYS A 232 -13.29 -25.74 2.19
CA LYS A 232 -13.06 -25.53 3.63
C LYS A 232 -13.01 -24.04 3.97
N LEU A 233 -13.62 -23.68 5.09
CA LEU A 233 -13.47 -22.35 5.71
C LEU A 233 -12.01 -22.11 6.09
N VAL A 234 -11.47 -21.00 5.62
CA VAL A 234 -10.16 -20.46 5.98
C VAL A 234 -10.30 -18.98 6.32
N TRP A 235 -9.44 -18.48 7.19
CA TRP A 235 -9.35 -17.06 7.52
C TRP A 235 -8.25 -16.43 6.68
N ASP A 236 -8.61 -15.42 5.90
CA ASP A 236 -7.69 -14.67 5.05
C ASP A 236 -7.40 -13.31 5.69
N TYR A 237 -6.14 -13.05 6.03
CA TYR A 237 -5.76 -11.79 6.65
C TYR A 237 -5.69 -10.67 5.62
N VAL A 238 -6.17 -9.48 6.01
CA VAL A 238 -6.02 -8.24 5.22
C VAL A 238 -4.56 -7.78 5.36
N THR A 239 -3.73 -8.17 4.40
CA THR A 239 -2.27 -8.07 4.48
C THR A 239 -1.66 -7.84 3.10
N THR A 240 -0.58 -7.08 3.07
CA THR A 240 0.29 -6.96 1.91
C THR A 240 1.15 -8.21 1.79
N ARG A 241 1.17 -8.83 0.60
CA ARG A 241 1.94 -10.07 0.37
C ARG A 241 3.09 -9.80 -0.60
N SER A 242 4.30 -10.20 -0.23
CA SER A 242 5.51 -9.87 -1.01
C SER A 242 6.41 -11.07 -1.25
N LYS A 243 7.17 -11.08 -2.35
CA LYS A 243 8.20 -12.12 -2.59
C LYS A 243 9.51 -11.74 -1.92
N PHE A 244 10.11 -12.72 -1.24
CA PHE A 244 11.36 -12.54 -0.53
C PHE A 244 12.53 -13.30 -1.19
N PRO A 245 13.78 -12.88 -0.91
CA PRO A 245 14.96 -13.47 -1.53
C PRO A 245 15.04 -15.00 -1.42
N LYS A 246 15.34 -15.66 -2.54
CA LYS A 246 15.47 -17.13 -2.63
C LYS A 246 16.87 -17.64 -2.29
N THR A 247 17.90 -16.81 -2.41
CA THR A 247 19.32 -17.23 -2.26
C THR A 247 19.97 -16.65 -1.00
N PHE A 248 20.94 -17.37 -0.45
CA PHE A 248 21.66 -16.94 0.75
C PHE A 248 22.29 -15.55 0.61
N LYS A 249 22.96 -15.27 -0.52
CA LYS A 249 23.66 -14.01 -0.78
C LYS A 249 22.69 -12.82 -0.81
N THR A 250 21.56 -12.97 -1.48
CA THR A 250 20.53 -11.92 -1.58
C THR A 250 19.85 -11.69 -0.23
N ALA A 251 19.55 -12.77 0.51
CA ALA A 251 19.01 -12.68 1.86
C ALA A 251 19.95 -11.97 2.85
N VAL A 252 21.25 -12.30 2.84
CA VAL A 252 22.26 -11.62 3.65
C VAL A 252 22.33 -10.14 3.30
N ARG A 253 22.31 -9.76 2.01
CA ARG A 253 22.32 -8.35 1.58
C ARG A 253 21.10 -7.59 2.11
N GLN A 254 19.90 -8.14 1.97
CA GLN A 254 18.67 -7.52 2.44
C GLN A 254 18.66 -7.36 3.96
N LYS A 255 18.93 -8.44 4.72
CA LYS A 255 18.98 -8.40 6.19
C LYS A 255 20.11 -7.51 6.72
N THR A 256 21.23 -7.39 6.00
CA THR A 256 22.31 -6.44 6.36
C THR A 256 21.77 -5.01 6.38
N ARG A 257 20.99 -4.62 5.37
CA ARG A 257 20.35 -3.29 5.30
C ARG A 257 19.44 -3.05 6.50
N TRP A 258 18.54 -4.00 6.81
CA TRP A 258 17.63 -3.87 7.94
C TRP A 258 18.35 -3.81 9.28
N ILE A 259 19.29 -4.72 9.54
CA ILE A 259 20.04 -4.75 10.80
C ILE A 259 20.85 -3.46 10.99
N TYR A 260 21.52 -3.00 9.93
CA TYR A 260 22.30 -1.77 9.99
C TYR A 260 21.41 -0.54 10.25
N GLY A 261 20.31 -0.41 9.51
CA GLY A 261 19.36 0.70 9.69
C GLY A 261 18.74 0.71 11.08
N ILE A 262 18.01 -0.34 11.43
CA ILE A 262 17.22 -0.45 12.68
C ILE A 262 18.13 -0.35 13.91
N THR A 263 19.22 -1.13 13.96
CA THR A 263 19.99 -1.31 15.20
C THR A 263 21.16 -0.33 15.34
N MET A 264 21.56 0.35 14.26
CA MET A 264 22.76 1.20 14.23
C MET A 264 22.53 2.62 13.70
N GLN A 265 21.51 2.90 12.89
CA GLN A 265 21.21 4.24 12.38
C GLN A 265 19.98 4.88 13.01
N SER A 266 18.92 4.12 13.34
CA SER A 266 17.63 4.68 13.76
C SER A 266 17.66 5.38 15.12
N VAL A 267 18.13 4.69 16.18
CA VAL A 267 18.09 5.20 17.56
C VAL A 267 19.37 4.79 18.31
N ARG A 268 19.98 5.72 19.05
CA ARG A 268 21.12 5.43 19.94
C ARG A 268 20.62 4.94 21.29
N PHE A 269 21.38 4.07 21.97
CA PHE A 269 21.00 3.55 23.28
C PHE A 269 20.61 4.63 24.30
N ARG A 270 21.36 5.74 24.35
CA ARG A 270 21.08 6.86 25.25
C ARG A 270 19.76 7.58 24.93
N GLU A 271 19.36 7.59 23.67
CA GLU A 271 18.13 8.25 23.22
C GLU A 271 16.88 7.47 23.65
N ILE A 272 16.96 6.15 23.79
CA ILE A 272 15.83 5.31 24.25
C ILE A 272 15.24 5.81 25.58
N PHE A 273 16.10 6.33 26.47
CA PHE A 273 15.68 6.87 27.77
C PHE A 273 15.29 8.35 27.72
N SER A 274 15.59 9.04 26.62
CA SER A 274 15.37 10.48 26.44
C SER A 274 14.10 10.81 25.64
N ILE A 275 13.55 9.86 24.88
CA ILE A 275 12.34 10.13 24.08
C ILE A 275 11.15 10.30 25.02
N LYS A 276 10.48 11.45 24.92
CA LYS A 276 9.30 11.79 25.73
C LYS A 276 8.09 10.95 25.29
N GLY A 277 7.20 10.61 26.22
CA GLY A 277 5.98 9.83 25.95
C GLY A 277 6.16 8.31 25.87
N LEU A 278 7.40 7.80 25.85
CA LEU A 278 7.68 6.37 25.80
C LEU A 278 7.55 5.70 27.18
N HIS A 279 6.47 4.95 27.36
CA HIS A 279 6.27 4.05 28.51
C HIS A 279 7.32 2.92 28.55
N LEU A 280 7.39 2.20 29.68
CA LEU A 280 8.36 1.12 29.90
C LEU A 280 8.34 0.06 28.78
N ALA A 281 7.15 -0.32 28.32
CA ALA A 281 6.98 -1.29 27.24
C ALA A 281 7.56 -0.82 25.89
N GLY A 282 7.41 0.46 25.56
CA GLY A 282 7.99 1.03 24.36
C GLY A 282 9.51 1.17 24.45
N ARG A 283 10.05 1.55 25.61
CA ARG A 283 11.51 1.57 25.84
C ARG A 283 12.11 0.17 25.72
N TYR A 284 11.45 -0.83 26.30
CA TYR A 284 11.83 -2.23 26.16
C TYR A 284 11.77 -2.68 24.70
N SER A 285 10.76 -2.26 23.93
CA SER A 285 10.62 -2.60 22.51
C SER A 285 11.78 -2.06 21.66
N LEU A 286 12.20 -0.81 21.90
CA LEU A 286 13.37 -0.21 21.23
C LEU A 286 14.68 -0.88 21.68
N TYR A 287 14.83 -1.17 22.97
CA TYR A 287 15.97 -1.92 23.50
C TYR A 287 16.08 -3.31 22.85
N ARG A 288 14.94 -4.00 22.69
CA ARG A 288 14.87 -5.33 22.06
C ARG A 288 15.30 -5.27 20.59
N ASP A 289 14.94 -4.22 19.85
CA ASP A 289 15.44 -4.04 18.48
C ASP A 289 16.95 -3.81 18.49
N MET A 290 17.43 -2.96 19.40
CA MET A 290 18.86 -2.65 19.48
C MET A 290 19.71 -3.85 19.92
N LYS A 291 19.21 -4.73 20.80
CA LYS A 291 19.96 -5.90 21.30
C LYS A 291 20.14 -6.99 20.23
N ALA A 292 19.37 -6.96 19.14
CA ALA A 292 19.43 -7.97 18.06
C ALA A 292 20.83 -8.08 17.45
N LYS A 293 21.56 -6.97 17.28
CA LYS A 293 22.95 -6.97 16.76
C LYS A 293 23.97 -7.70 17.65
N VAL A 294 23.64 -7.92 18.93
CA VAL A 294 24.46 -8.72 19.85
C VAL A 294 23.93 -10.15 19.88
N GLY A 295 22.60 -10.32 19.97
CA GLY A 295 21.94 -11.63 19.98
C GLY A 295 22.28 -12.47 18.76
N ASN A 296 22.26 -11.88 17.56
CA ASN A 296 22.58 -12.56 16.29
C ASN A 296 24.02 -13.10 16.23
N LEU A 297 24.96 -12.51 16.99
CA LEU A 297 26.34 -13.00 17.06
C LEU A 297 26.47 -14.11 18.12
N LEU A 298 25.78 -13.94 19.25
CA LEU A 298 25.85 -14.88 20.38
C LEU A 298 25.19 -16.23 20.07
N SER A 299 24.15 -16.25 19.23
CA SER A 299 23.42 -17.49 18.87
C SER A 299 24.33 -18.57 18.28
N MET A 300 25.43 -18.19 17.62
CA MET A 300 26.35 -19.14 17.00
C MET A 300 27.24 -19.86 18.00
N VAL A 301 27.54 -19.23 19.14
CA VAL A 301 28.29 -19.87 20.24
C VAL A 301 27.46 -20.98 20.90
N GLY A 302 26.13 -20.86 20.85
CA GLY A 302 25.22 -21.89 21.35
C GLY A 302 25.25 -23.19 20.55
N TYR A 303 25.60 -23.17 19.26
CA TYR A 303 25.56 -24.38 18.43
C TYR A 303 26.65 -25.40 18.77
N PRO A 304 27.92 -25.04 18.98
CA PRO A 304 28.92 -25.97 19.51
C PRO A 304 28.50 -26.58 20.85
N VAL A 305 27.90 -25.80 21.75
CA VAL A 305 27.39 -26.30 23.04
C VAL A 305 26.25 -27.29 22.83
N LEU A 306 25.34 -27.02 21.90
CA LEU A 306 24.26 -27.94 21.52
C LEU A 306 24.78 -29.23 20.89
N ILE A 307 25.78 -29.13 19.99
CA ILE A 307 26.43 -30.28 19.38
C ILE A 307 27.13 -31.12 20.46
N TYR A 308 27.87 -30.49 21.37
CA TYR A 308 28.50 -31.16 22.50
C TYR A 308 27.47 -31.89 23.36
N PHE A 309 26.37 -31.22 23.69
CA PHE A 309 25.26 -31.82 24.43
C PHE A 309 24.69 -33.04 23.71
N LEU A 310 24.39 -32.94 22.41
CA LEU A 310 23.87 -34.06 21.63
C LEU A 310 24.86 -35.24 21.58
N ILE A 311 26.15 -34.99 21.42
CA ILE A 311 27.19 -36.02 21.45
C ILE A 311 27.29 -36.66 22.85
N SER A 312 27.15 -35.86 23.91
CA SER A 312 27.18 -36.35 25.30
C SER A 312 26.03 -37.30 25.67
N LEU A 313 24.97 -37.35 24.84
CA LEU A 313 23.90 -38.33 25.00
C LEU A 313 24.32 -39.75 24.57
N PHE A 314 25.37 -39.86 23.75
CA PHE A 314 25.85 -41.13 23.20
C PHE A 314 27.27 -41.48 23.66
N LEU A 315 28.05 -40.49 24.09
CA LEU A 315 29.42 -40.66 24.59
C LEU A 315 29.54 -40.14 26.04
N PRO A 316 30.33 -40.78 26.91
CA PRO A 316 30.54 -40.36 28.29
C PRO A 316 31.45 -39.12 28.37
N LEU A 317 30.90 -37.97 27.96
CA LEU A 317 31.56 -36.67 28.04
C LEU A 317 31.31 -36.01 29.40
N GLN A 318 32.24 -35.15 29.82
CA GLN A 318 32.12 -34.39 31.07
C GLN A 318 30.95 -33.39 31.00
N PRO A 319 30.04 -33.34 32.00
CA PRO A 319 28.94 -32.38 31.99
C PRO A 319 29.45 -30.93 32.01
N ILE A 320 29.15 -30.16 30.96
CA ILE A 320 29.42 -28.70 30.91
C ILE A 320 28.65 -27.98 32.04
N TYR A 321 27.45 -28.47 32.37
CA TYR A 321 26.58 -27.93 33.41
C TYR A 321 26.32 -28.99 34.49
N PRO A 322 27.15 -29.04 35.55
CA PRO A 322 26.98 -30.00 36.64
C PRO A 322 25.61 -29.87 37.32
N LYS A 323 24.93 -30.99 37.58
CA LYS A 323 23.60 -30.99 38.22
C LYS A 323 23.63 -30.24 39.56
N GLY A 324 22.61 -29.43 39.83
CA GLY A 324 22.50 -28.64 41.06
C GLY A 324 23.34 -27.35 41.09
N SER A 325 24.20 -27.11 40.10
CA SER A 325 24.91 -25.83 39.96
C SER A 325 23.98 -24.73 39.42
N LEU A 326 24.33 -23.46 39.65
CA LEU A 326 23.62 -22.32 39.08
C LEU A 326 23.53 -22.40 37.54
N SER A 327 24.60 -22.85 36.88
CA SER A 327 24.63 -22.97 35.41
C SER A 327 23.67 -24.04 34.89
N TRP A 328 23.43 -25.11 35.66
CA TRP A 328 22.41 -26.10 35.35
C TRP A 328 20.99 -25.52 35.41
N TYR A 329 20.65 -24.77 36.46
CA TYR A 329 19.34 -24.10 36.56
C TYR A 329 19.15 -23.05 35.45
N LEU A 330 20.18 -22.27 35.13
CA LEU A 330 20.13 -21.30 34.03
C LEU A 330 19.98 -21.99 32.66
N SER A 331 20.67 -23.10 32.43
CA SER A 331 20.54 -23.89 31.20
C SER A 331 19.12 -24.46 31.06
N PHE A 332 18.54 -24.96 32.15
CA PHE A 332 17.14 -25.40 32.17
C PHE A 332 16.18 -24.25 31.86
N ALA A 333 16.33 -23.10 32.52
CA ALA A 333 15.50 -21.92 32.27
C ALA A 333 15.59 -21.44 30.81
N VAL A 334 16.79 -21.39 30.22
CA VAL A 334 16.99 -21.04 28.80
C VAL A 334 16.34 -22.08 27.88
N THR A 335 16.40 -23.37 28.23
CA THR A 335 15.73 -24.44 27.48
C THR A 335 14.21 -24.27 27.50
N VAL A 336 13.64 -23.96 28.67
CA VAL A 336 12.19 -23.67 28.79
C VAL A 336 11.82 -22.45 27.95
N MET A 337 12.61 -21.36 28.00
CA MET A 337 12.37 -20.18 27.16
C MET A 337 12.50 -20.48 25.67
N MET A 338 13.41 -21.37 25.27
CA MET A 338 13.55 -21.82 23.89
C MET A 338 12.31 -22.60 23.42
N ILE A 339 11.80 -23.52 24.24
CA ILE A 339 10.56 -24.27 23.94
C ILE A 339 9.39 -23.30 23.81
N GLN A 340 9.22 -22.40 24.79
CA GLN A 340 8.19 -21.36 24.74
C GLN A 340 8.29 -20.53 23.45
N ARG A 341 9.51 -20.13 23.06
CA ARG A 341 9.72 -19.38 21.82
C ARG A 341 9.33 -20.18 20.58
N GLN A 342 9.66 -21.48 20.55
CA GLN A 342 9.31 -22.36 19.44
C GLN A 342 7.80 -22.62 19.36
N LEU A 343 7.10 -22.63 20.49
CA LEU A 343 5.62 -22.71 20.54
C LEU A 343 4.98 -21.46 19.97
N PHE A 344 5.41 -20.26 20.38
CA PHE A 344 4.88 -19.00 19.82
C PHE A 344 5.11 -18.88 18.31
N ARG A 345 6.27 -19.33 17.83
CA ARG A 345 6.52 -19.43 16.38
C ARG A 345 5.56 -20.42 15.71
N SER A 346 5.38 -21.60 16.29
CA SER A 346 4.47 -22.63 15.78
C SER A 346 3.04 -22.10 15.66
N VAL A 347 2.54 -21.38 16.67
CA VAL A 347 1.21 -20.74 16.66
C VAL A 347 1.12 -19.68 15.55
N SER A 348 2.12 -18.81 15.44
CA SER A 348 2.13 -17.75 14.42
C SER A 348 2.13 -18.34 13.00
N ILE A 349 2.95 -19.35 12.73
CA ILE A 349 3.03 -20.03 11.44
C ILE A 349 1.73 -20.81 11.15
N TYR A 350 1.12 -21.41 12.16
CA TYR A 350 -0.15 -22.12 12.01
C TYR A 350 -1.26 -21.18 11.52
N HIS A 351 -1.41 -20.00 12.13
CA HIS A 351 -2.44 -19.06 11.74
C HIS A 351 -2.21 -18.45 10.35
N VAL A 352 -0.95 -18.21 9.95
CA VAL A 352 -0.65 -17.60 8.65
C VAL A 352 -0.58 -18.62 7.50
N TYR A 353 0.03 -19.79 7.72
CA TYR A 353 0.34 -20.76 6.66
C TYR A 353 -0.14 -22.20 6.93
N GLY A 354 -0.75 -22.47 8.10
CA GLY A 354 -1.32 -23.77 8.45
C GLY A 354 -0.31 -24.82 8.96
N MET A 355 -0.85 -25.96 9.42
CA MET A 355 -0.08 -27.03 10.09
C MET A 355 1.07 -27.59 9.24
N ARG A 356 0.89 -27.65 7.93
CA ARG A 356 1.92 -28.17 7.03
C ARG A 356 3.20 -27.34 7.16
N SER A 357 3.08 -26.03 7.21
CA SER A 357 4.22 -25.13 7.35
C SER A 357 4.87 -25.24 8.73
N VAL A 358 4.08 -25.44 9.79
CA VAL A 358 4.59 -25.70 11.16
C VAL A 358 5.49 -26.93 11.18
N PHE A 359 5.07 -28.04 10.58
CA PHE A 359 5.87 -29.27 10.53
C PHE A 359 7.26 -29.03 9.92
N PHE A 360 7.33 -28.38 8.75
CA PHE A 360 8.61 -28.13 8.08
C PHE A 360 9.45 -27.04 8.75
N ALA A 361 8.83 -26.04 9.38
CA ALA A 361 9.55 -24.96 10.06
C ALA A 361 10.11 -25.39 11.42
N CYS A 362 9.33 -26.17 12.17
CA CYS A 362 9.53 -26.41 13.60
C CYS A 362 9.89 -27.85 13.95
N LEU A 363 9.41 -28.85 13.18
CA LEU A 363 9.43 -30.26 13.60
C LEU A 363 10.37 -31.16 12.77
N LEU A 364 10.75 -30.76 11.55
CA LEU A 364 11.56 -31.57 10.64
C LEU A 364 13.08 -31.39 10.85
N PRO A 365 13.90 -32.47 11.09
CA PRO A 365 13.59 -33.80 11.65
C PRO A 365 14.46 -34.21 12.88
N PRO A 366 14.03 -35.14 13.76
CA PRO A 366 12.67 -35.32 14.30
C PRO A 366 12.36 -34.34 15.46
N LEU A 367 13.34 -33.52 15.89
CA LEU A 367 13.22 -32.53 16.97
C LEU A 367 14.10 -31.28 16.72
N PHE A 368 14.69 -31.14 15.52
CA PHE A 368 15.72 -30.14 15.27
C PHE A 368 15.28 -29.12 14.20
N PRO A 369 15.05 -27.85 14.55
CA PRO A 369 14.53 -26.84 13.62
C PRO A 369 15.64 -26.34 12.68
N LEU A 370 15.98 -27.12 11.65
CA LEU A 370 17.05 -26.79 10.68
C LEU A 370 16.87 -25.40 10.05
N ARG A 371 15.62 -25.02 9.75
CA ARG A 371 15.30 -23.72 9.17
C ARG A 371 15.58 -22.56 10.14
N LEU A 372 15.35 -22.74 11.43
CA LEU A 372 15.73 -21.76 12.45
C LEU A 372 17.25 -21.54 12.48
N ILE A 373 18.01 -22.62 12.38
CA ILE A 373 19.47 -22.55 12.37
C ILE A 373 19.96 -21.83 11.12
N TRP A 374 19.37 -22.15 9.96
CA TRP A 374 19.65 -21.45 8.72
C TRP A 374 19.36 -19.95 8.83
N GLY A 375 18.22 -19.56 9.40
CA GLY A 375 17.87 -18.16 9.66
C GLY A 375 18.87 -17.45 10.57
N ASN A 376 19.31 -18.12 11.64
CA ASN A 376 20.32 -17.59 12.57
C ASN A 376 21.69 -17.40 11.90
N ILE A 377 22.12 -18.32 11.02
CA ILE A 377 23.35 -18.18 10.24
C ILE A 377 23.24 -16.95 9.32
N ILE A 378 22.14 -16.79 8.59
CA ILE A 378 21.90 -15.61 7.74
C ILE A 378 21.97 -14.33 8.58
N ASN A 379 21.27 -14.29 9.72
CA ASN A 379 21.22 -13.14 10.62
C ASN A 379 22.60 -12.80 11.20
N MET A 380 23.41 -13.80 11.55
CA MET A 380 24.79 -13.59 12.01
C MET A 380 25.65 -12.97 10.90
N VAL A 381 25.69 -13.59 9.71
CA VAL A 381 26.52 -13.10 8.60
C VAL A 381 26.11 -11.68 8.19
N ALA A 382 24.80 -11.41 8.13
CA ALA A 382 24.26 -10.09 7.88
C ALA A 382 24.67 -9.07 8.97
N THR A 383 24.70 -9.49 10.24
CA THR A 383 25.16 -8.63 11.35
C THR A 383 26.65 -8.32 11.23
N VAL A 384 27.50 -9.30 10.89
CA VAL A 384 28.93 -9.08 10.65
C VAL A 384 29.14 -8.09 9.49
N HIS A 385 28.39 -8.25 8.40
CA HIS A 385 28.43 -7.33 7.27
C HIS A 385 27.97 -5.92 7.67
N ALA A 386 26.93 -5.78 8.49
CA ALA A 386 26.47 -4.48 9.00
C ALA A 386 27.54 -3.78 9.85
N TYR A 387 28.25 -4.52 10.71
CA TYR A 387 29.37 -3.98 11.47
C TYR A 387 30.53 -3.55 10.56
N ARG A 388 30.89 -4.37 9.56
CA ARG A 388 31.91 -4.01 8.55
C ARG A 388 31.52 -2.72 7.84
N GLN A 389 30.28 -2.61 7.35
CA GLN A 389 29.76 -1.42 6.68
C GLN A 389 29.86 -0.18 7.59
N LYS A 390 29.52 -0.31 8.88
CA LYS A 390 29.65 0.78 9.87
C LYS A 390 31.10 1.23 10.05
N ILE A 391 32.03 0.29 10.16
CA ILE A 391 33.45 0.57 10.37
C ILE A 391 34.01 1.25 9.12
N THR A 392 33.75 0.72 7.93
CA THR A 392 34.17 1.31 6.66
C THR A 392 33.59 2.72 6.49
N ALA A 393 32.30 2.93 6.75
CA ALA A 393 31.67 4.24 6.67
C ALA A 393 32.29 5.26 7.66
N ARG A 394 32.67 4.82 8.87
CA ARG A 394 33.40 5.66 9.85
C ARG A 394 34.80 6.01 9.35
N GLN A 395 35.54 5.05 8.80
CA GLN A 395 36.88 5.28 8.25
C GLN A 395 36.85 6.24 7.06
N THR A 396 35.88 6.07 6.15
CA THR A 396 35.68 6.98 5.01
C THR A 396 35.33 8.40 5.49
N ARG A 397 34.42 8.54 6.46
CA ARG A 397 34.09 9.85 7.06
C ARG A 397 35.27 10.48 7.78
N ALA A 398 36.08 9.70 8.48
CA ALA A 398 37.30 10.18 9.13
C ALA A 398 38.32 10.67 8.10
N LYS A 399 38.56 9.91 7.02
CA LYS A 399 39.42 10.32 5.90
C LYS A 399 38.91 11.61 5.23
N LEU A 400 37.61 11.72 4.98
CA LEU A 400 36.98 12.94 4.43
C LEU A 400 37.14 14.15 5.37
N ARG A 401 36.95 13.98 6.68
CA ARG A 401 37.17 15.05 7.66
C ARG A 401 38.63 15.48 7.72
N THR A 402 39.57 14.53 7.69
CA THR A 402 41.00 14.85 7.64
C THR A 402 41.34 15.58 6.34
N TYR A 403 40.85 15.10 5.20
CA TYR A 403 41.03 15.74 3.90
C TYR A 403 40.46 17.18 3.89
N GLN A 404 39.24 17.39 4.38
CA GLN A 404 38.61 18.71 4.50
C GLN A 404 39.39 19.63 5.45
N LYS A 405 39.90 19.11 6.58
CA LYS A 405 40.73 19.86 7.52
C LYS A 405 42.06 20.26 6.87
N THR A 406 42.72 19.35 6.15
CA THR A 406 43.96 19.63 5.42
C THR A 406 43.74 20.64 4.29
N HIS A 407 42.64 20.55 3.54
CA HIS A 407 42.30 21.53 2.50
C HIS A 407 41.89 22.89 3.07
N ARG A 408 41.18 22.95 4.21
CA ARG A 408 40.93 24.21 4.93
C ARG A 408 42.22 24.84 5.44
N LEU A 409 43.13 24.06 6.02
CA LEU A 409 44.43 24.55 6.48
C LEU A 409 45.30 25.02 5.31
N LYS A 410 45.30 24.31 4.17
CA LYS A 410 45.99 24.76 2.95
C LYS A 410 45.38 26.03 2.35
N ALA A 411 44.05 26.14 2.32
CA ALA A 411 43.37 27.36 1.88
C ALA A 411 43.63 28.54 2.82
N GLN A 412 43.65 28.31 4.14
CA GLN A 412 44.03 29.35 5.12
C GLN A 412 45.51 29.74 5.01
N ALA A 413 46.42 28.79 4.78
CA ALA A 413 47.83 29.08 4.56
C ALA A 413 48.07 29.84 3.25
N GLN A 414 47.34 29.54 2.17
CA GLN A 414 47.40 30.29 0.90
C GLN A 414 46.91 31.74 1.04
N VAL A 415 45.90 31.99 1.88
CA VAL A 415 45.40 33.35 2.15
C VAL A 415 46.40 34.15 2.99
N VAL A 416 47.15 33.51 3.90
CA VAL A 416 48.17 34.18 4.73
C VAL A 416 49.43 34.54 3.92
N VAL A 417 49.77 33.78 2.88
CA VAL A 417 50.90 34.09 1.98
C VAL A 417 50.55 35.16 0.93
N ALA A 418 49.25 35.42 0.70
CA ALA A 418 48.77 36.43 -0.24
C ALA A 418 48.44 37.80 0.40
N ALA A 419 48.94 38.08 1.62
CA ALA A 419 48.85 39.40 2.23
C ALA A 419 49.87 40.36 1.58
N PRO A 420 49.46 41.51 1.03
CA PRO A 420 50.39 42.41 0.35
C PRO A 420 51.31 43.13 1.35
N VAL A 421 52.61 43.10 1.06
CA VAL A 421 53.60 43.99 1.66
C VAL A 421 53.31 45.41 1.15
N ASN A 422 52.97 46.33 2.06
CA ASN A 422 52.75 47.74 1.74
C ASN A 422 54.07 48.38 1.29
N THR A 423 54.23 48.58 -0.01
CA THR A 423 55.29 49.42 -0.58
C THR A 423 54.70 50.79 -0.89
N VAL A 424 55.23 51.82 -0.24
CA VAL A 424 54.94 53.24 -0.50
C VAL A 424 55.36 53.58 -1.94
N ALA A 425 54.46 54.17 -2.73
CA ALA A 425 54.79 54.74 -4.03
C ALA A 425 54.39 56.22 -4.09
N LEU A 426 55.39 57.07 -4.32
CA LEU A 426 55.27 58.49 -4.66
C LEU A 426 54.83 58.64 -6.13
N ASN A 427 54.04 59.69 -6.36
CA ASN A 427 53.51 60.21 -7.62
C ASN A 427 54.51 60.24 -8.80
N ILE A 428 53.99 60.18 -10.04
CA ILE A 428 54.06 61.22 -11.10
C ILE A 428 53.24 60.75 -12.34
N GLY A 429 52.34 61.62 -12.85
CA GLY A 429 52.28 61.96 -14.29
C GLY A 429 51.41 61.19 -15.30
N SER A 430 50.20 61.73 -15.53
CA SER A 430 49.58 62.09 -16.84
C SER A 430 49.17 61.08 -17.93
N CYS A 431 47.92 61.31 -18.38
CA CYS A 431 47.38 61.38 -19.76
C CYS A 431 46.70 60.17 -20.46
N GLN A 432 45.39 60.37 -20.76
CA GLN A 432 44.64 60.07 -22.02
C GLN A 432 44.53 58.59 -22.46
N THR A 433 43.42 57.97 -22.91
CA THR A 433 42.20 58.37 -23.65
C THR A 433 41.22 57.16 -23.77
N ALA A 434 39.92 57.46 -23.92
CA ALA A 434 38.86 56.77 -24.71
C ALA A 434 38.42 55.29 -24.45
N ALA A 435 37.10 55.12 -24.27
CA ALA A 435 36.30 53.90 -24.59
C ALA A 435 35.68 54.06 -26.02
N PRO A 436 34.93 53.13 -26.68
CA PRO A 436 34.30 51.82 -26.31
C PRO A 436 34.40 50.75 -27.48
N PRO A 437 33.39 49.93 -27.89
CA PRO A 437 32.77 48.71 -27.30
C PRO A 437 32.78 47.40 -28.19
N LEU A 438 32.39 46.25 -27.58
CA LEU A 438 31.77 45.00 -28.15
C LEU A 438 32.63 44.11 -29.11
N PRO A 439 32.38 42.77 -29.31
CA PRO A 439 31.06 42.12 -29.42
C PRO A 439 30.90 40.66 -28.90
N VAL A 440 29.65 40.20 -29.01
CA VAL A 440 29.13 38.83 -28.86
C VAL A 440 29.39 38.02 -30.14
N GLN A 441 29.93 36.79 -30.05
CA GLN A 441 29.47 35.62 -30.83
C GLN A 441 30.15 34.27 -30.44
N GLN A 442 29.28 33.31 -30.12
CA GLN A 442 29.26 31.87 -30.46
C GLN A 442 30.52 30.97 -30.44
N ALA A 443 30.45 30.00 -29.53
CA ALA A 443 30.71 28.55 -29.66
C ALA A 443 31.97 28.03 -30.39
N LEU A 444 32.82 27.28 -29.66
CA LEU A 444 33.35 25.98 -30.07
C LEU A 444 34.06 25.26 -28.91
N ALA A 445 34.06 23.94 -28.98
CA ALA A 445 34.49 22.97 -27.98
C ALA A 445 35.94 23.15 -27.49
N GLY A 446 36.17 22.84 -26.21
CA GLY A 446 37.52 22.80 -25.65
C GLY A 446 37.51 22.41 -24.17
N SER A 447 37.94 21.18 -23.91
CA SER A 447 38.30 20.61 -22.61
C SER A 447 39.08 21.58 -21.71
N GLY A 448 38.61 21.78 -20.48
CA GLY A 448 39.35 22.50 -19.45
C GLY A 448 38.58 22.52 -18.15
N GLY A 449 39.06 21.77 -17.16
CA GLY A 449 38.43 21.66 -15.85
C GLY A 449 38.33 23.02 -15.15
N SER A 450 37.11 23.38 -14.75
CA SER A 450 36.89 24.44 -13.76
C SER A 450 36.12 23.87 -12.58
N ALA A 451 36.77 23.94 -11.42
CA ALA A 451 36.28 23.50 -10.14
C ALA A 451 35.12 24.40 -9.69
N ASN A 452 33.89 23.94 -9.88
CA ASN A 452 32.75 24.51 -9.17
C ASN A 452 32.66 23.90 -7.76
N SER A 453 32.78 24.80 -6.78
CA SER A 453 32.67 24.58 -5.35
C SER A 453 31.36 23.86 -4.99
N THR A 454 31.42 22.54 -4.90
CA THR A 454 30.37 21.72 -4.31
C THR A 454 30.56 21.74 -2.79
N THR A 455 29.67 22.46 -2.11
CA THR A 455 29.34 22.20 -0.71
C THR A 455 29.13 20.70 -0.55
N THR A 456 30.05 20.04 0.16
CA THR A 456 30.12 18.58 0.28
C THR A 456 29.00 18.07 1.20
N ALA A 457 27.80 17.94 0.63
CA ALA A 457 26.71 17.18 1.21
C ALA A 457 27.14 15.72 1.39
N ALA A 458 26.77 15.12 2.52
CA ALA A 458 27.03 13.71 2.81
C ALA A 458 26.55 12.84 1.65
N LYS A 459 27.35 11.84 1.22
CA LYS A 459 26.99 10.91 0.15
C LYS A 459 25.54 10.41 0.35
N PRO A 460 24.63 10.63 -0.62
CA PRO A 460 23.24 10.21 -0.50
C PRO A 460 23.15 8.68 -0.41
N VAL A 461 22.16 8.20 0.33
CA VAL A 461 21.86 6.78 0.45
C VAL A 461 21.22 6.33 -0.86
N ALA A 462 21.97 5.60 -1.69
CA ALA A 462 21.45 5.06 -2.95
C ALA A 462 20.44 3.93 -2.69
N TRP A 463 19.32 3.96 -3.41
CA TRP A 463 18.30 2.92 -3.40
C TRP A 463 18.91 1.61 -3.89
N ALA A 464 19.02 0.64 -2.99
CA ALA A 464 19.56 -0.68 -3.29
C ALA A 464 18.42 -1.72 -3.26
N LYS A 465 17.69 -1.87 -4.37
CA LYS A 465 16.72 -2.97 -4.56
C LYS A 465 17.42 -4.29 -4.93
N THR A 466 16.70 -5.39 -4.73
CA THR A 466 17.05 -6.73 -5.19
C THR A 466 16.26 -7.08 -6.45
N ASP A 467 16.60 -8.13 -7.19
CA ASP A 467 15.78 -8.53 -8.34
C ASP A 467 14.43 -9.08 -7.83
N HIS A 468 13.32 -8.52 -8.32
CA HIS A 468 11.96 -8.90 -7.91
C HIS A 468 11.23 -9.59 -9.07
N GLU A 469 10.48 -10.64 -8.74
CA GLU A 469 9.67 -11.42 -9.68
C GLU A 469 8.22 -11.28 -9.22
N PHE A 470 7.29 -10.84 -10.05
CA PHE A 470 5.88 -10.78 -9.67
C PHE A 470 5.15 -12.12 -9.87
N LEU A 471 3.96 -12.29 -9.29
CA LEU A 471 3.16 -13.51 -9.49
C LEU A 471 2.54 -13.53 -10.89
N SER A 472 2.37 -14.72 -11.47
CA SER A 472 1.64 -14.85 -12.73
C SER A 472 0.14 -14.61 -12.54
N LYS A 473 -0.52 -14.09 -13.58
CA LYS A 473 -1.97 -13.79 -13.57
C LYS A 473 -2.87 -14.93 -13.05
N PRO A 474 -2.64 -16.22 -13.39
CA PRO A 474 -3.46 -17.30 -12.83
C PRO A 474 -3.32 -17.47 -11.31
N VAL A 475 -2.16 -17.15 -10.74
CA VAL A 475 -1.94 -17.23 -9.29
C VAL A 475 -2.59 -16.02 -8.59
N LEU A 476 -2.57 -14.85 -9.23
CA LEU A 476 -3.19 -13.63 -8.70
C LEU A 476 -4.71 -13.75 -8.54
N ARG A 477 -5.39 -14.46 -9.44
CA ARG A 477 -6.84 -14.76 -9.31
C ARG A 477 -7.20 -15.43 -7.99
N ARG A 478 -6.27 -16.17 -7.36
CA ARG A 478 -6.51 -16.76 -6.03
C ARG A 478 -6.60 -15.72 -4.92
N TYR A 479 -6.15 -14.49 -5.14
CA TYR A 479 -6.23 -13.41 -4.15
C TYR A 479 -7.41 -12.47 -4.40
N GLN A 480 -8.13 -12.61 -5.53
CA GLN A 480 -9.37 -11.87 -5.78
C GLN A 480 -10.52 -12.43 -4.95
N ARG A 481 -11.46 -11.56 -4.56
CA ARG A 481 -12.70 -11.97 -3.87
C ARG A 481 -13.70 -12.51 -4.89
N THR A 482 -14.39 -13.57 -4.52
CA THR A 482 -15.46 -14.16 -5.34
C THR A 482 -16.85 -13.74 -4.85
N LEU A 483 -17.89 -14.04 -5.63
CA LEU A 483 -19.29 -13.86 -5.21
C LEU A 483 -19.57 -14.62 -3.90
N GLY A 484 -19.13 -15.87 -3.81
CA GLY A 484 -19.30 -16.69 -2.62
C GLY A 484 -18.58 -16.09 -1.41
N ASP A 485 -17.35 -15.60 -1.61
CA ASP A 485 -16.58 -14.95 -0.56
C ASP A 485 -17.30 -13.71 0.00
N THR A 486 -17.89 -12.90 -0.89
CA THR A 486 -18.64 -11.68 -0.52
C THR A 486 -19.91 -12.02 0.27
N LEU A 487 -20.69 -13.00 -0.21
CA LEU A 487 -21.92 -13.43 0.48
C LEU A 487 -21.63 -14.05 1.85
N LEU A 488 -20.53 -14.79 1.97
CA LEU A 488 -20.09 -15.36 3.26
C LEU A 488 -19.68 -14.26 4.23
N GLU A 489 -18.91 -13.29 3.76
CA GLU A 489 -18.44 -12.15 4.55
C GLU A 489 -19.59 -11.29 5.09
N TRP A 490 -20.62 -11.06 4.28
CA TRP A 490 -21.81 -10.29 4.66
C TRP A 490 -22.81 -11.09 5.52
N GLY A 491 -22.55 -12.39 5.74
CA GLY A 491 -23.42 -13.24 6.56
C GLY A 491 -24.71 -13.71 5.89
N PHE A 492 -24.86 -13.51 4.57
CA PHE A 492 -26.02 -14.01 3.82
C PHE A 492 -26.01 -15.53 3.63
N ILE A 493 -24.82 -16.16 3.68
CA ILE A 493 -24.68 -17.61 3.56
C ILE A 493 -23.63 -18.14 4.55
N SER A 494 -23.93 -19.26 5.22
CA SER A 494 -22.96 -19.91 6.10
C SER A 494 -21.86 -20.62 5.30
N ALA A 495 -20.71 -20.88 5.94
CA ALA A 495 -19.58 -21.56 5.30
C ALA A 495 -19.95 -22.97 4.78
N ASP A 496 -20.69 -23.74 5.57
CA ASP A 496 -21.12 -25.09 5.19
C ASP A 496 -22.12 -25.06 4.03
N ASN A 497 -23.09 -24.15 4.08
CA ASN A 497 -24.05 -23.96 2.99
C ASN A 497 -23.32 -23.51 1.73
N LEU A 498 -22.40 -22.55 1.80
CA LEU A 498 -21.66 -22.09 0.63
C LEU A 498 -20.82 -23.22 0.02
N ALA A 499 -20.11 -23.99 0.84
CA ALA A 499 -19.31 -25.11 0.36
C ALA A 499 -20.16 -26.22 -0.31
N TYR A 500 -21.37 -26.47 0.21
CA TYR A 500 -22.33 -27.38 -0.40
C TYR A 500 -22.85 -26.83 -1.74
N ASN A 501 -23.34 -25.58 -1.75
CA ASN A 501 -23.95 -24.97 -2.92
C ASN A 501 -22.96 -24.73 -4.08
N ILE A 502 -21.68 -24.46 -3.79
CA ILE A 502 -20.62 -24.41 -4.82
C ILE A 502 -20.53 -25.74 -5.55
N LYS A 503 -20.53 -26.87 -4.83
CA LYS A 503 -20.44 -28.21 -5.44
C LYS A 503 -21.69 -28.52 -6.27
N GLU A 504 -22.87 -28.17 -5.77
CA GLU A 504 -24.12 -28.42 -6.48
C GLU A 504 -24.28 -27.56 -7.73
N ALA A 505 -23.91 -26.27 -7.67
CA ALA A 505 -23.89 -25.40 -8.84
C ALA A 505 -22.93 -25.92 -9.92
N GLN A 506 -21.73 -26.38 -9.53
CA GLN A 506 -20.77 -27.02 -10.43
C GLN A 506 -21.32 -28.28 -11.10
N LYS A 507 -21.98 -29.17 -10.33
CA LYS A 507 -22.61 -30.39 -10.88
C LYS A 507 -23.68 -30.07 -11.93
N LYS A 508 -24.43 -28.99 -11.74
CA LYS A 508 -25.50 -28.56 -12.65
C LYS A 508 -25.01 -27.64 -13.78
N ASN A 509 -23.72 -27.32 -13.82
CA ASN A 509 -23.15 -26.35 -14.76
C ASN A 509 -23.88 -24.98 -14.74
N GLU A 510 -24.32 -24.56 -13.56
CA GLU A 510 -25.07 -23.31 -13.32
C GLU A 510 -24.15 -22.29 -12.62
N LYS A 511 -24.26 -20.99 -12.92
CA LYS A 511 -23.52 -19.97 -12.16
C LYS A 511 -24.03 -19.97 -10.71
N LEU A 512 -23.10 -19.82 -9.75
CA LEU A 512 -23.43 -19.83 -8.32
C LEU A 512 -24.57 -18.85 -7.96
N GLY A 513 -24.55 -17.63 -8.51
CA GLY A 513 -25.57 -16.62 -8.24
C GLY A 513 -26.99 -17.07 -8.60
N HIS A 514 -27.21 -17.55 -9.84
CA HIS A 514 -28.52 -18.07 -10.27
C HIS A 514 -28.94 -19.28 -9.45
N TYR A 515 -28.01 -20.18 -9.16
CA TYR A 515 -28.29 -21.35 -8.34
C TYR A 515 -28.80 -20.94 -6.95
N LEU A 516 -28.10 -20.02 -6.28
CA LEU A 516 -28.48 -19.54 -4.94
C LEU A 516 -29.84 -18.83 -4.94
N ARG A 517 -30.11 -17.99 -5.95
CA ARG A 517 -31.41 -17.32 -6.13
C ARG A 517 -32.54 -18.34 -6.36
N ARG A 518 -32.32 -19.34 -7.23
CA ARG A 518 -33.30 -20.41 -7.50
C ARG A 518 -33.57 -21.29 -6.27
N GLN A 519 -32.62 -21.38 -5.34
CA GLN A 519 -32.82 -22.05 -4.04
C GLN A 519 -33.41 -21.13 -2.96
N ASN A 520 -33.77 -19.88 -3.28
CA ASN A 520 -34.25 -18.87 -2.34
C ASN A 520 -33.28 -18.62 -1.16
N LEU A 521 -31.97 -18.81 -1.40
CA LEU A 521 -30.94 -18.54 -0.38
C LEU A 521 -30.51 -17.08 -0.36
N ILE A 522 -30.67 -16.38 -1.49
CA ILE A 522 -30.45 -14.94 -1.64
C ILE A 522 -31.53 -14.39 -2.56
N ASP A 523 -31.89 -13.13 -2.38
CA ASP A 523 -32.77 -12.42 -3.31
C ASP A 523 -31.96 -11.75 -4.45
N GLU A 524 -32.68 -11.12 -5.38
CA GLU A 524 -32.08 -10.40 -6.52
C GLU A 524 -31.24 -9.20 -6.07
N GLN A 525 -31.67 -8.47 -5.04
CA GLN A 525 -30.99 -7.29 -4.54
C GLN A 525 -29.62 -7.65 -3.96
N VAL A 526 -29.56 -8.67 -3.11
CA VAL A 526 -28.33 -9.21 -2.50
C VAL A 526 -27.39 -9.73 -3.58
N LEU A 527 -27.90 -10.47 -4.57
CA LEU A 527 -27.10 -10.96 -5.68
C LEU A 527 -26.47 -9.81 -6.47
N LEU A 528 -27.26 -8.81 -6.87
CA LEU A 528 -26.79 -7.68 -7.65
C LEU A 528 -25.82 -6.79 -6.86
N LEU A 529 -26.07 -6.59 -5.57
CA LEU A 529 -25.16 -5.86 -4.69
C LEU A 529 -23.82 -6.59 -4.55
N ALA A 530 -23.83 -7.91 -4.39
CA ALA A 530 -22.62 -8.72 -4.31
C ALA A 530 -21.88 -8.79 -5.66
N LEU A 531 -22.60 -8.80 -6.78
CA LEU A 531 -22.00 -8.72 -8.11
C LEU A 531 -21.41 -7.35 -8.41
N ALA A 532 -22.09 -6.27 -8.02
CA ALA A 532 -21.58 -4.90 -8.07
C ALA A 532 -20.24 -4.79 -7.33
N HIS A 533 -20.17 -5.41 -6.15
CA HIS A 533 -18.96 -5.49 -5.33
C HIS A 533 -17.81 -6.22 -6.03
N VAL A 534 -18.04 -7.43 -6.52
CA VAL A 534 -17.00 -8.27 -7.15
C VAL A 534 -16.59 -7.76 -8.54
N LYS A 535 -17.52 -7.16 -9.29
CA LYS A 535 -17.24 -6.63 -10.64
C LYS A 535 -16.77 -5.17 -10.63
N HIS A 536 -16.77 -4.52 -9.47
CA HIS A 536 -16.45 -3.09 -9.32
C HIS A 536 -17.35 -2.17 -10.17
N ILE A 537 -18.63 -2.54 -10.28
CA ILE A 537 -19.68 -1.79 -10.98
C ILE A 537 -20.57 -1.14 -9.91
N PRO A 538 -20.88 0.17 -9.97
CA PRO A 538 -21.75 0.82 -8.98
C PRO A 538 -23.11 0.14 -8.88
N TYR A 539 -23.68 0.06 -7.68
CA TYR A 539 -25.05 -0.40 -7.46
C TYR A 539 -25.95 0.81 -7.20
N VAL A 540 -27.03 0.98 -7.96
CA VAL A 540 -28.03 2.04 -7.77
C VAL A 540 -29.14 1.48 -6.90
N ARG A 541 -29.34 2.09 -5.73
CA ARG A 541 -30.41 1.68 -4.82
C ARG A 541 -31.76 2.11 -5.39
N PRO A 542 -32.82 1.28 -5.29
CA PRO A 542 -34.13 1.62 -5.87
C PRO A 542 -34.67 2.98 -5.43
N TYR A 543 -34.59 3.31 -4.14
CA TYR A 543 -35.07 4.60 -3.61
C TYR A 543 -34.29 5.79 -4.20
N SER A 544 -33.02 5.61 -4.56
CA SER A 544 -32.17 6.66 -5.13
C SER A 544 -32.64 7.10 -6.52
N LEU A 545 -33.43 6.28 -7.23
CA LEU A 545 -33.95 6.61 -8.57
C LEU A 545 -34.82 7.87 -8.59
N SER A 546 -35.41 8.23 -7.45
CA SER A 546 -36.18 9.46 -7.29
C SER A 546 -35.32 10.73 -7.41
N HIS A 547 -34.01 10.64 -7.13
CA HIS A 547 -33.05 11.74 -7.23
C HIS A 547 -32.44 11.90 -8.64
N TYR A 548 -32.82 11.07 -9.61
CA TYR A 548 -32.41 11.22 -11.01
C TYR A 548 -33.52 11.93 -11.81
N ASN A 549 -33.14 12.86 -12.70
CA ASN A 549 -34.06 13.47 -13.65
C ASN A 549 -34.25 12.58 -14.88
N LEU A 550 -34.87 11.42 -14.67
CA LEU A 550 -35.02 10.39 -15.70
C LEU A 550 -35.80 10.89 -16.92
N GLU A 551 -36.75 11.80 -16.70
CA GLU A 551 -37.60 12.36 -17.76
C GLU A 551 -36.78 13.15 -18.79
N SER A 552 -35.66 13.77 -18.38
CA SER A 552 -34.74 14.48 -19.28
C SER A 552 -34.02 13.56 -20.28
N LEU A 553 -33.99 12.26 -20.00
CA LEU A 553 -33.33 11.24 -20.82
C LEU A 553 -34.28 10.62 -21.86
N ALA A 554 -35.53 11.09 -21.91
CA ALA A 554 -36.49 10.70 -22.92
C ALA A 554 -35.95 11.04 -24.32
N GLY A 555 -35.85 10.03 -25.18
CA GLY A 555 -35.38 10.18 -26.57
C GLY A 555 -33.89 9.91 -26.79
N LEU A 556 -33.11 9.60 -25.75
CA LEU A 556 -31.73 9.10 -25.94
C LEU A 556 -31.71 7.73 -26.63
N PHE A 557 -32.67 6.87 -26.28
CA PHE A 557 -32.82 5.53 -26.83
C PHE A 557 -34.30 5.23 -27.09
N ASP A 558 -34.54 4.25 -27.94
CA ASP A 558 -35.87 3.73 -28.23
C ASP A 558 -36.44 2.94 -27.02
N GLU A 559 -37.72 3.16 -26.68
CA GLU A 559 -38.36 2.51 -25.52
C GLU A 559 -38.41 0.99 -25.68
N GLN A 560 -38.69 0.49 -26.88
CA GLN A 560 -38.82 -0.95 -27.12
C GLN A 560 -37.46 -1.63 -26.88
N LEU A 561 -36.38 -1.03 -27.38
CA LEU A 561 -35.01 -1.50 -27.14
C LEU A 561 -34.65 -1.52 -25.65
N LEU A 562 -34.95 -0.44 -24.91
CA LEU A 562 -34.66 -0.36 -23.48
C LEU A 562 -35.41 -1.43 -22.66
N ARG A 563 -36.67 -1.70 -23.01
CA ARG A 563 -37.49 -2.74 -22.34
C ARG A 563 -37.05 -4.16 -22.71
N GLU A 564 -36.64 -4.40 -23.96
CA GLU A 564 -36.12 -5.68 -24.41
C GLU A 564 -34.81 -6.04 -23.69
N LEU A 565 -33.89 -5.07 -23.60
CA LEU A 565 -32.59 -5.25 -22.96
C LEU A 565 -32.64 -5.14 -21.42
N LEU A 566 -33.78 -4.72 -20.85
CA LEU A 566 -33.95 -4.40 -19.43
C LEU A 566 -32.87 -3.43 -18.95
N VAL A 567 -32.86 -2.24 -19.54
CA VAL A 567 -31.88 -1.18 -19.27
C VAL A 567 -32.59 0.13 -18.93
N LEU A 568 -32.05 0.86 -17.95
CA LEU A 568 -32.52 2.21 -17.59
C LEU A 568 -31.39 3.23 -17.77
N PRO A 569 -31.52 4.24 -18.65
CA PRO A 569 -30.59 5.38 -18.67
C PRO A 569 -30.65 6.16 -17.36
N LEU A 570 -29.49 6.50 -16.79
CA LEU A 570 -29.40 7.21 -15.50
C LEU A 570 -28.80 8.61 -15.64
N LEU A 571 -27.70 8.74 -16.38
CA LEU A 571 -26.99 10.01 -16.56
C LEU A 571 -26.38 10.03 -17.96
N HIS A 572 -26.35 11.21 -18.58
CA HIS A 572 -25.71 11.40 -19.87
C HIS A 572 -24.81 12.64 -19.85
N TYR A 573 -23.55 12.47 -20.24
CA TYR A 573 -22.60 13.57 -20.34
C TYR A 573 -21.69 13.41 -21.55
N LYS A 574 -21.77 14.38 -22.47
CA LYS A 574 -21.03 14.39 -23.74
C LYS A 574 -21.27 13.12 -24.55
N GLN A 575 -20.32 12.19 -24.51
CA GLN A 575 -20.35 10.90 -25.21
C GLN A 575 -20.38 9.73 -24.24
N VAL A 576 -20.65 9.97 -22.95
CA VAL A 576 -20.70 8.93 -21.92
C VAL A 576 -22.12 8.84 -21.37
N CYS A 577 -22.75 7.68 -21.49
CA CYS A 577 -24.02 7.38 -20.86
C CYS A 577 -23.84 6.34 -19.76
N MET A 578 -24.36 6.65 -18.57
CA MET A 578 -24.47 5.72 -17.46
C MET A 578 -25.83 5.04 -17.52
N ILE A 579 -25.84 3.71 -17.56
CA ILE A 579 -27.07 2.91 -17.62
C ILE A 579 -27.14 1.94 -16.43
N ALA A 580 -28.34 1.70 -15.94
CA ALA A 580 -28.66 0.66 -14.97
C ALA A 580 -29.03 -0.64 -15.70
N VAL A 581 -28.45 -1.76 -15.29
CA VAL A 581 -28.68 -3.10 -15.86
C VAL A 581 -28.91 -4.12 -14.75
N CYS A 582 -29.54 -5.25 -15.10
CA CYS A 582 -29.57 -6.45 -14.26
C CYS A 582 -28.41 -7.40 -14.63
N ASP A 583 -28.24 -8.51 -13.88
CA ASP A 583 -27.02 -9.34 -13.98
C ASP A 583 -26.85 -10.05 -15.34
N ASP A 584 -27.96 -10.46 -15.95
CA ASP A 584 -27.99 -11.25 -17.18
C ASP A 584 -27.80 -10.43 -18.46
N SER A 585 -28.15 -9.14 -18.44
CA SER A 585 -28.16 -8.30 -19.64
C SER A 585 -26.93 -7.41 -19.80
N ALA A 586 -26.08 -7.26 -18.78
CA ALA A 586 -25.03 -6.24 -18.71
C ALA A 586 -24.11 -6.14 -19.96
N GLU A 587 -23.50 -7.25 -20.40
CA GLU A 587 -22.54 -7.25 -21.52
C GLU A 587 -23.24 -7.07 -22.88
N GLN A 588 -24.40 -7.70 -23.06
CA GLN A 588 -25.19 -7.58 -24.27
C GLN A 588 -25.72 -6.14 -24.41
N ALA A 589 -26.36 -5.62 -23.35
CA ALA A 589 -26.89 -4.28 -23.28
C ALA A 589 -25.83 -3.23 -23.59
N LYS A 590 -24.64 -3.36 -22.98
CA LYS A 590 -23.51 -2.48 -23.26
C LYS A 590 -23.16 -2.48 -24.75
N THR A 591 -22.90 -3.67 -25.31
CA THR A 591 -22.45 -3.82 -26.70
C THR A 591 -23.47 -3.25 -27.68
N GLU A 592 -24.75 -3.55 -27.46
CA GLU A 592 -25.84 -3.16 -28.36
C GLU A 592 -26.15 -1.67 -28.31
N LEU A 593 -26.11 -1.07 -27.12
CA LEU A 593 -26.31 0.38 -26.96
C LEU A 593 -25.10 1.19 -27.45
N GLU A 594 -23.87 0.71 -27.25
CA GLU A 594 -22.66 1.32 -27.84
C GLU A 594 -22.75 1.30 -29.37
N ALA A 595 -23.17 0.17 -29.96
CA ALA A 595 -23.32 0.04 -31.40
C ALA A 595 -24.43 0.94 -31.99
N THR A 596 -25.54 1.09 -31.28
CA THR A 596 -26.71 1.84 -31.76
C THR A 596 -26.56 3.35 -31.58
N SER A 597 -25.99 3.78 -30.45
CA SER A 597 -25.90 5.22 -30.11
C SER A 597 -24.55 5.86 -30.45
N GLY A 598 -23.49 5.07 -30.62
CA GLY A 598 -22.11 5.56 -30.75
C GLY A 598 -21.55 6.17 -29.45
N GLN A 599 -22.29 6.08 -28.34
CA GLN A 599 -21.87 6.58 -27.03
C GLN A 599 -21.05 5.53 -26.28
N VAL A 600 -20.17 5.98 -25.40
CA VAL A 600 -19.46 5.13 -24.43
C VAL A 600 -20.41 4.79 -23.29
N ILE A 601 -20.68 3.50 -23.09
CA ILE A 601 -21.64 3.05 -22.08
C ILE A 601 -20.91 2.61 -20.81
N LYS A 602 -21.28 3.25 -19.69
CA LYS A 602 -20.88 2.84 -18.33
C LYS A 602 -22.06 2.18 -17.63
N LEU A 603 -21.76 1.15 -16.84
CA LEU A 603 -22.78 0.30 -16.22
C LEU A 603 -22.95 0.61 -14.73
N ALA A 604 -24.17 0.48 -14.26
CA ALA A 604 -24.56 0.32 -12.85
C ALA A 604 -25.49 -0.88 -12.72
N PHE A 605 -25.46 -1.59 -11.59
CA PHE A 605 -26.44 -2.63 -11.29
C PHE A 605 -27.64 -2.06 -10.54
N THR A 606 -28.84 -2.51 -10.87
CA THR A 606 -30.06 -2.32 -10.06
C THR A 606 -31.07 -3.42 -10.32
N THR A 607 -32.11 -3.52 -9.48
CA THR A 607 -33.10 -4.61 -9.56
C THR A 607 -33.96 -4.50 -10.81
N ARG A 608 -34.51 -5.62 -11.27
CA ARG A 608 -35.39 -5.64 -12.46
C ARG A 608 -36.59 -4.72 -12.28
N GLN A 609 -37.19 -4.74 -11.08
CA GLN A 609 -38.35 -3.90 -10.77
C GLN A 609 -37.99 -2.41 -10.80
N ALA A 610 -36.81 -2.03 -10.29
CA ALA A 610 -36.34 -0.64 -10.31
C ALA A 610 -36.14 -0.14 -11.75
N ILE A 611 -35.62 -0.97 -12.66
CA ILE A 611 -35.50 -0.65 -14.08
C ILE A 611 -36.88 -0.40 -14.70
N LEU A 612 -37.83 -1.31 -14.49
CA LEU A 612 -39.18 -1.18 -15.06
C LEU A 612 -39.92 0.05 -14.53
N ASN A 613 -39.85 0.31 -13.22
CA ASN A 613 -40.44 1.50 -12.61
C ASN A 613 -39.79 2.79 -13.14
N GLY A 614 -38.47 2.78 -13.34
CA GLY A 614 -37.75 3.90 -13.96
C GLY A 614 -38.18 4.14 -15.41
N LEU A 615 -38.32 3.09 -16.22
CA LEU A 615 -38.79 3.20 -17.61
C LEU A 615 -40.25 3.70 -17.68
N ASP A 616 -41.09 3.28 -16.74
CA ASP A 616 -42.46 3.77 -16.65
C ASP A 616 -42.53 5.25 -16.20
N ARG A 617 -41.54 5.77 -15.46
CA ARG A 617 -41.41 7.22 -15.23
C ARG A 617 -41.06 7.98 -16.50
N ILE A 618 -40.10 7.48 -17.29
CA ILE A 618 -39.67 8.12 -18.55
C ILE A 618 -40.82 8.10 -19.57
N PHE A 619 -41.36 6.92 -19.88
CA PHE A 619 -42.25 6.69 -21.02
C PHE A 619 -43.71 6.38 -20.66
N GLY A 620 -44.00 6.04 -19.41
CA GLY A 620 -45.35 5.64 -18.99
C GLY A 620 -46.35 6.80 -18.99
N GLY A 621 -47.62 6.49 -19.26
CA GLY A 621 -48.74 7.45 -19.09
C GLY A 621 -49.03 7.75 -17.61
N GLN A 622 -49.85 8.76 -17.32
CA GLN A 622 -50.13 9.25 -15.95
C GLN A 622 -50.44 8.14 -14.92
N ASN A 623 -51.23 7.12 -15.29
CA ASN A 623 -51.56 6.00 -14.39
C ASN A 623 -50.36 5.10 -14.05
N ARG A 624 -49.44 4.84 -15.00
CA ARG A 624 -48.24 4.04 -14.72
C ARG A 624 -47.20 4.83 -13.93
N ARG A 625 -47.10 6.14 -14.18
CA ARG A 625 -46.25 7.05 -13.39
C ARG A 625 -46.67 7.09 -11.93
N SER A 626 -47.98 7.26 -11.68
CA SER A 626 -48.53 7.29 -10.31
C SER A 626 -48.31 5.98 -9.55
N ALA A 627 -48.39 4.83 -10.23
CA ALA A 627 -48.11 3.53 -9.63
C ALA A 627 -46.61 3.33 -9.34
N ALA A 628 -45.73 3.73 -10.27
CA ALA A 628 -44.29 3.65 -10.09
C ALA A 628 -43.78 4.56 -8.95
N GLU A 629 -44.42 5.70 -8.73
CA GLU A 629 -44.14 6.62 -7.62
C GLU A 629 -44.59 6.08 -6.25
N GLN A 630 -45.66 5.27 -6.21
CA GLN A 630 -46.13 4.63 -4.97
C GLN A 630 -45.29 3.43 -4.53
N ASP A 631 -44.71 2.70 -5.48
CA ASP A 631 -43.86 1.53 -5.22
C ASP A 631 -42.42 1.89 -4.78
N LEU A 632 -42.02 3.16 -4.96
CA LEU A 632 -40.77 3.70 -4.44
C LEU A 632 -41.02 4.24 -3.02
N GLU A 633 -40.20 3.84 -2.03
CA GLU A 633 -40.35 4.34 -0.66
C GLU A 633 -40.38 5.88 -0.63
N PRO A 634 -41.32 6.50 0.12
CA PRO A 634 -41.47 7.95 0.14
C PRO A 634 -40.23 8.63 0.72
N LEU A 635 -39.74 9.64 -0.02
CA LEU A 635 -38.61 10.48 0.39
C LEU A 635 -38.92 11.29 1.66
N PRO A 636 -37.91 11.57 2.50
CA PRO A 636 -37.95 12.76 3.33
C PRO A 636 -37.96 14.00 2.41
N ALA A 637 -38.93 14.90 2.64
CA ALA A 637 -39.16 16.08 1.80
C ALA A 637 -37.88 16.89 1.58
N GLY A 638 -37.55 17.11 0.31
CA GLY A 638 -36.34 17.78 -0.12
C GLY A 638 -36.48 18.34 -1.53
N ASP A 639 -37.06 19.54 -1.63
CA ASP A 639 -37.18 20.30 -2.87
C ASP A 639 -35.79 20.55 -3.50
N GLY A 640 -35.64 20.33 -4.81
CA GLY A 640 -34.46 20.75 -5.60
C GLY A 640 -33.24 19.82 -5.65
N GLN A 641 -33.33 18.58 -5.16
CA GLN A 641 -32.15 17.74 -4.90
C GLN A 641 -31.51 17.03 -6.11
N SER A 642 -32.18 16.88 -7.26
CA SER A 642 -31.66 16.12 -8.43
C SER A 642 -30.73 16.91 -9.35
N ASP A 643 -30.85 18.24 -9.42
CA ASP A 643 -30.11 19.08 -10.39
C ASP A 643 -28.61 19.19 -10.08
N LEU A 644 -28.21 19.10 -8.80
CA LEU A 644 -26.81 19.27 -8.43
C LEU A 644 -25.90 18.18 -9.03
N ALA A 645 -26.31 16.91 -8.99
CA ALA A 645 -25.49 15.82 -9.51
C ALA A 645 -25.24 15.98 -11.01
N GLU A 646 -26.27 16.34 -11.77
CA GLU A 646 -26.18 16.59 -13.22
C GLU A 646 -25.31 17.80 -13.52
N ARG A 647 -25.45 18.91 -12.79
CA ARG A 647 -24.57 20.09 -12.93
C ARG A 647 -23.10 19.77 -12.62
N LEU A 648 -22.83 18.97 -11.60
CA LEU A 648 -21.46 18.57 -11.24
C LEU A 648 -20.84 17.64 -12.30
N VAL A 649 -21.63 16.75 -12.89
CA VAL A 649 -21.19 15.94 -14.03
C VAL A 649 -20.99 16.83 -15.27
N ALA A 650 -21.92 17.76 -15.55
CA ALA A 650 -21.88 18.66 -16.70
C ALA A 650 -20.64 19.58 -16.68
N SER A 651 -20.29 20.09 -15.51
CA SER A 651 -19.06 20.87 -15.29
C SER A 651 -17.78 20.03 -15.35
N GLY A 652 -17.90 18.69 -15.37
CA GLY A 652 -16.77 17.76 -15.29
C GLY A 652 -16.11 17.72 -13.91
N ARG A 653 -16.80 18.21 -12.87
CA ARG A 653 -16.31 18.20 -11.49
C ARG A 653 -16.23 16.77 -10.95
N ILE A 654 -17.24 15.96 -11.24
CA ILE A 654 -17.35 14.55 -10.88
C ILE A 654 -17.64 13.71 -12.12
N SER A 655 -17.24 12.44 -12.11
CA SER A 655 -17.60 11.47 -13.17
C SER A 655 -19.01 10.91 -12.99
N CYS A 656 -19.60 10.31 -14.02
CA CYS A 656 -20.92 9.66 -13.91
C CYS A 656 -20.95 8.55 -12.84
N GLU A 657 -19.84 7.83 -12.64
CA GLU A 657 -19.74 6.82 -11.57
C GLU A 657 -19.73 7.47 -10.18
N GLN A 658 -18.98 8.57 -10.01
CA GLN A 658 -18.98 9.34 -8.76
C GLN A 658 -20.36 9.93 -8.48
N ALA A 659 -21.09 10.35 -9.52
CA ALA A 659 -22.46 10.83 -9.38
C ALA A 659 -23.42 9.73 -8.87
N VAL A 660 -23.26 8.47 -9.31
CA VAL A 660 -24.03 7.35 -8.72
C VAL A 660 -23.74 7.21 -7.22
N TRP A 661 -22.48 7.31 -6.81
CA TRP A 661 -22.13 7.29 -5.38
C TRP A 661 -22.73 8.48 -4.64
N PHE A 662 -22.57 9.69 -5.17
CA PHE A 662 -23.14 10.90 -4.61
C PHE A 662 -24.65 10.74 -4.38
N ILE A 663 -25.40 10.40 -5.43
CA ILE A 663 -26.87 10.25 -5.38
C ILE A 663 -27.31 9.14 -4.41
N ASN A 664 -26.60 8.01 -4.35
CA ASN A 664 -26.92 6.93 -3.40
C ASN A 664 -26.79 7.34 -1.93
N TYR A 665 -25.94 8.33 -1.64
CA TYR A 665 -25.69 8.82 -0.28
C TYR A 665 -26.44 10.12 0.04
N ILE A 666 -27.00 10.82 -0.94
CA ILE A 666 -27.91 11.95 -0.69
C ILE A 666 -29.13 11.43 0.09
N GLY A 667 -29.46 12.07 1.20
CA GLY A 667 -30.57 11.68 2.08
C GLY A 667 -30.29 10.45 2.94
N PHE A 668 -29.25 9.65 2.63
CA PHE A 668 -28.79 8.57 3.49
C PHE A 668 -28.13 9.16 4.74
N GLU A 669 -28.53 8.68 5.93
CA GLU A 669 -28.04 9.14 7.24
C GLU A 669 -28.30 10.63 7.57
N GLY A 670 -29.15 11.31 6.81
CA GLY A 670 -29.50 12.72 7.06
C GLY A 670 -28.37 13.72 6.78
N MET A 671 -27.37 13.33 5.98
CA MET A 671 -26.28 14.22 5.55
C MET A 671 -26.73 15.22 4.48
N SER A 672 -26.19 16.44 4.52
CA SER A 672 -26.37 17.42 3.45
C SER A 672 -25.53 17.06 2.21
N GLN A 673 -25.91 17.59 1.05
CA GLN A 673 -25.17 17.37 -0.21
C GLN A 673 -23.69 17.78 -0.10
N ASP A 674 -23.43 18.92 0.53
CA ASP A 674 -22.09 19.43 0.81
C ASP A 674 -21.28 18.45 1.66
N GLN A 675 -21.87 17.89 2.71
CA GLN A 675 -21.20 16.90 3.56
C GLN A 675 -20.85 15.63 2.78
N VAL A 676 -21.74 15.18 1.89
CA VAL A 676 -21.47 14.02 1.03
C VAL A 676 -20.30 14.32 0.09
N LEU A 677 -20.29 15.48 -0.57
CA LEU A 677 -19.19 15.90 -1.46
C LEU A 677 -17.86 16.01 -0.72
N GLU A 678 -17.85 16.60 0.47
CA GLU A 678 -16.67 16.71 1.32
C GLU A 678 -16.13 15.33 1.72
N LYS A 679 -17.00 14.40 2.17
CA LYS A 679 -16.63 13.02 2.48
C LYS A 679 -16.12 12.27 1.24
N MET A 680 -16.68 12.54 0.07
CA MET A 680 -16.17 12.01 -1.19
C MET A 680 -14.80 12.58 -1.56
N GLY A 681 -14.41 13.72 -0.97
CA GLY A 681 -13.11 14.36 -1.17
C GLY A 681 -13.16 15.54 -2.15
N PHE A 682 -14.33 16.08 -2.45
CA PHE A 682 -14.46 17.27 -3.28
C PHE A 682 -14.47 18.52 -2.40
N VAL A 683 -13.64 19.51 -2.75
CA VAL A 683 -13.67 20.82 -2.11
C VAL A 683 -14.84 21.61 -2.67
N ILE A 684 -15.73 22.08 -1.79
CA ILE A 684 -16.85 22.94 -2.12
C ILE A 684 -16.30 24.34 -2.44
N SER A 685 -16.63 24.85 -3.63
CA SER A 685 -16.38 26.25 -3.99
C SER A 685 -17.59 27.11 -3.62
N PRO A 686 -17.43 28.40 -3.28
CA PRO A 686 -18.57 29.31 -3.13
C PRO A 686 -19.46 29.38 -4.39
N ALA A 687 -18.88 29.14 -5.57
CA ALA A 687 -19.61 29.04 -6.83
C ALA A 687 -20.56 27.82 -6.89
N ASP A 688 -20.32 26.79 -6.08
CA ASP A 688 -21.19 25.62 -5.95
C ASP A 688 -22.35 25.89 -4.98
N SER A 689 -22.16 26.78 -3.98
CA SER A 689 -23.17 27.13 -2.97
C SER A 689 -24.10 28.28 -3.36
N ASP A 690 -23.63 29.27 -4.12
CA ASP A 690 -24.46 30.40 -4.60
C ASP A 690 -25.53 29.94 -5.61
N ALA A 691 -25.42 28.72 -6.12
CA ALA A 691 -26.37 28.07 -7.02
C ALA A 691 -27.41 27.17 -6.30
N ALA A 692 -27.42 27.17 -4.96
CA ALA A 692 -28.46 26.54 -4.12
C ALA A 692 -29.58 27.53 -3.73
N THR A 693 -29.41 28.82 -4.04
CA THR A 693 -30.38 29.90 -3.76
C THR A 693 -30.83 30.67 -5.01
N GLY A 694 -30.62 30.11 -6.21
CA GLY A 694 -31.00 30.71 -7.50
C GLY A 694 -32.25 30.11 -8.09
#